data_AF-A0A915YGC3-F1
#
_entry.id   AF-A0A915YGC3-F1
#
_cell.length_a   1.000
_cell.length_b   1.000
_cell.length_c   1.000
_cell.angle_alpha   90.00
_cell.angle_beta   90.00
_cell.angle_gamma   90.00
#
_symmetry.space_group_name_H-M   'P 1'
#
loop_
_entity.id
_entity.type
_entity.pdbx_description
1 polymer ?
#
loop_
_entity_poly.entity_id
_entity_poly.type
_entity_poly.pdbx_seq_one_letter_code
_entity_poly.pdbx_strand_id
1 'polypeptide(L)'
;MKQYYYDKAPQKQKYKVQNLYIESRMFEQAGQLPAALFEYTNVEILGIRGYLETIPPEIVQLKQLKKLTIAFLGSNGLPEAIGGLEQLEELVIMVTAKPIVIPQSLSKLKHLKAITLKDCKLDAIPVVLSKIPSLVELNLAENRIAATTLANKCFWPNLEKLNLDRNNLTTIPDWVYEHGQLKQLFFSNNKLQNFDQRLCKLEYLQNLRVDANRITALPSEILNLQQLIFFNWFDNPIGWIHPLVFKLNERLLDFKHFWRHKSKQSAKTILSIRKAVAKANLIDNAEIIEAIVALLNNQKEAIKNLTNASILACYAVRHNKLREAIITEITKRLGVFDPTAFVEGCELLILGSTIKKKSDLKKTLKLLNIAVVSKKTTKTSHVLLGKNIKNTAALTDNQLVIVTETELNHFLDAAAPAYLLEEEIGTEHIQNMLLTLRDEDVLVALELLKSGGVPKELMTTLFFVHKFSSTTKIVRQTKNLLTLNASNKLLEKLKSRIHFRQFELGYFKAWHYIDYINDICAETALNKMEFLRHCAVYHDTYRYNTMYLMNVVLLPEEEQRTLALDFWKRRINNNEIELQGGESGILTHLFKMDAVNVLIGVDYSTTILGNQDGISQMKRLHRVVLNYYTTKKIQLPKDFGALENLETLELKNILFDANGWESLKQLKSLKNVSYKLNGDKLPPQIFELTQIEILTLEGKKMQLDFPIEQLKNLRELHLLQSELTGAEVLFQKLEKMPNLSVINLHTELEKKYKVIT
;
A
#
# COMPACT_ATOMS: atom_id res chain seq x y z
N MET A 1 -22.62 -19.85 -16.13
CA MET A 1 -22.36 -20.88 -15.10
C MET A 1 -23.03 -20.56 -13.75
N LYS A 2 -24.21 -19.94 -13.76
CA LYS A 2 -25.15 -19.82 -12.63
C LYS A 2 -26.43 -20.54 -13.09
N GLN A 3 -27.15 -21.21 -12.19
CA GLN A 3 -28.39 -21.97 -12.45
C GLN A 3 -28.30 -23.31 -13.22
N TYR A 4 -27.36 -23.50 -14.16
CA TYR A 4 -27.40 -24.67 -15.07
C TYR A 4 -27.26 -26.06 -14.39
N TYR A 5 -26.76 -26.12 -13.15
CA TYR A 5 -26.57 -27.37 -12.42
C TYR A 5 -27.72 -27.74 -11.47
N TYR A 6 -28.66 -26.84 -11.19
CA TYR A 6 -29.73 -27.09 -10.22
C TYR A 6 -31.05 -27.55 -10.89
N ASP A 7 -31.41 -27.02 -12.06
CA ASP A 7 -32.80 -27.17 -12.58
C ASP A 7 -32.99 -28.19 -13.72
N LYS A 8 -31.98 -28.97 -14.10
CA LYS A 8 -32.13 -30.08 -15.07
C LYS A 8 -31.55 -31.39 -14.55
N ALA A 9 -32.31 -32.12 -13.74
CA ALA A 9 -31.91 -33.45 -13.32
C ALA A 9 -33.03 -34.50 -13.36
N PRO A 10 -33.36 -35.03 -14.55
CA PRO A 10 -33.80 -36.42 -14.73
C PRO A 10 -32.63 -37.40 -14.92
N GLN A 11 -31.36 -36.99 -14.74
CA GLN A 11 -30.16 -37.85 -14.90
C GLN A 11 -29.22 -37.81 -13.68
N LYS A 12 -29.79 -37.87 -12.47
CA LYS A 12 -29.11 -37.63 -11.18
C LYS A 12 -27.99 -38.62 -10.79
N GLN A 13 -27.76 -39.71 -11.52
CA GLN A 13 -26.70 -40.70 -11.23
C GLN A 13 -25.43 -40.58 -12.10
N LYS A 14 -25.36 -39.62 -13.04
CA LYS A 14 -24.29 -39.63 -14.07
C LYS A 14 -23.01 -38.87 -13.71
N TYR A 15 -22.98 -38.07 -12.64
CA TYR A 15 -21.83 -37.21 -12.31
C TYR A 15 -21.18 -37.63 -10.98
N LYS A 16 -19.95 -38.13 -11.05
CA LYS A 16 -19.06 -38.37 -9.90
C LYS A 16 -18.49 -37.04 -9.39
N VAL A 17 -19.32 -36.21 -8.77
CA VAL A 17 -18.85 -34.95 -8.18
C VAL A 17 -18.06 -35.27 -6.90
N GLN A 18 -16.73 -35.20 -6.98
CA GLN A 18 -15.85 -35.44 -5.83
C GLN A 18 -15.56 -34.15 -5.04
N ASN A 19 -15.55 -32.99 -5.71
CA ASN A 19 -15.25 -31.71 -5.10
C ASN A 19 -16.42 -30.75 -5.28
N LEU A 20 -16.94 -30.22 -4.18
CA LEU A 20 -18.12 -29.37 -4.18
C LEU A 20 -17.85 -28.12 -3.35
N TYR A 21 -17.94 -26.95 -3.99
CA TYR A 21 -17.79 -25.65 -3.35
C TYR A 21 -19.08 -24.86 -3.49
N ILE A 22 -19.68 -24.48 -2.37
CA ILE A 22 -20.97 -23.81 -2.30
C ILE A 22 -20.78 -22.43 -1.72
N GLU A 23 -21.27 -21.39 -2.40
CA GLU A 23 -21.30 -20.03 -1.86
C GLU A 23 -22.64 -19.76 -1.19
N SER A 24 -22.69 -18.97 -0.11
CA SER A 24 -23.93 -18.73 0.65
C SER A 24 -25.04 -18.05 -0.15
N ARG A 25 -24.71 -17.43 -1.29
CA ARG A 25 -25.69 -16.88 -2.25
C ARG A 25 -26.46 -17.97 -3.01
N MET A 26 -26.02 -19.23 -2.90
CA MET A 26 -26.62 -20.40 -3.55
C MET A 26 -27.59 -21.15 -2.64
N PHE A 27 -27.81 -20.69 -1.41
CA PHE A 27 -28.75 -21.30 -0.49
C PHE A 27 -30.18 -20.87 -0.81
N GLU A 28 -31.11 -21.84 -0.87
CA GLU A 28 -32.55 -21.59 -1.09
C GLU A 28 -33.17 -20.83 0.09
N GLN A 29 -32.69 -21.12 1.31
CA GLN A 29 -33.02 -20.40 2.53
C GLN A 29 -31.74 -19.86 3.15
N ALA A 30 -31.75 -18.60 3.60
CA ALA A 30 -30.58 -17.94 4.14
C ALA A 30 -29.94 -18.77 5.27
N GLY A 31 -28.70 -19.19 5.06
CA GLY A 31 -27.93 -19.94 6.06
C GLY A 31 -28.26 -21.43 6.19
N GLN A 32 -29.03 -22.03 5.29
CA GLN A 32 -29.30 -23.48 5.29
C GLN A 32 -28.75 -24.18 4.05
N LEU A 33 -28.21 -25.39 4.21
CA LEU A 33 -27.80 -26.22 3.08
C LEU A 33 -29.04 -26.87 2.43
N PRO A 34 -29.11 -26.91 1.08
CA PRO A 34 -30.22 -27.57 0.40
C PRO A 34 -30.16 -29.09 0.64
N ALA A 35 -31.31 -29.72 0.93
CA ALA A 35 -31.38 -31.16 1.21
C ALA A 35 -30.84 -32.03 0.05
N ALA A 36 -31.01 -31.56 -1.19
CA ALA A 36 -30.48 -32.22 -2.39
C ALA A 36 -28.94 -32.37 -2.38
N LEU A 37 -28.21 -31.58 -1.58
CA LEU A 37 -26.76 -31.71 -1.39
C LEU A 37 -26.37 -33.11 -0.91
N PHE A 38 -27.18 -33.70 -0.05
CA PHE A 38 -26.86 -34.97 0.60
C PHE A 38 -27.09 -36.18 -0.32
N GLU A 39 -27.72 -35.98 -1.49
CA GLU A 39 -27.84 -37.00 -2.55
C GLU A 39 -26.47 -37.28 -3.22
N TYR A 40 -25.51 -36.35 -3.16
CA TYR A 40 -24.18 -36.47 -3.77
C TYR A 40 -23.20 -37.26 -2.88
N THR A 41 -23.49 -38.54 -2.67
CA THR A 41 -22.74 -39.44 -1.75
C THR A 41 -21.27 -39.70 -2.13
N ASN A 42 -20.85 -39.34 -3.34
CA ASN A 42 -19.47 -39.46 -3.84
C ASN A 42 -18.58 -38.24 -3.53
N VAL A 43 -19.09 -37.21 -2.84
CA VAL A 43 -18.32 -36.02 -2.51
C VAL A 43 -17.22 -36.34 -1.50
N GLU A 44 -15.98 -36.02 -1.86
CA GLU A 44 -14.78 -36.15 -1.03
C GLU A 44 -14.37 -34.81 -0.40
N ILE A 45 -14.61 -33.68 -1.07
CA ILE A 45 -14.29 -32.35 -0.58
C ILE A 45 -15.53 -31.46 -0.63
N LEU A 46 -15.95 -30.94 0.53
CA LEU A 46 -17.05 -29.99 0.65
C LEU A 46 -16.53 -28.67 1.23
N GLY A 47 -16.60 -27.60 0.45
CA GLY A 47 -16.25 -26.24 0.88
C GLY A 47 -17.47 -25.33 0.87
N ILE A 48 -17.77 -24.70 2.01
CA ILE A 48 -18.90 -23.80 2.18
C ILE A 48 -18.37 -22.40 2.43
N ARG A 49 -18.56 -21.51 1.45
CA ARG A 49 -18.11 -20.12 1.46
C ARG A 49 -19.26 -19.18 1.77
N GLY A 50 -19.35 -18.75 3.02
CA GLY A 50 -20.30 -17.75 3.50
C GLY A 50 -20.95 -18.18 4.82
N TYR A 51 -22.06 -17.52 5.17
CA TYR A 51 -22.78 -17.75 6.43
C TYR A 51 -23.61 -19.02 6.37
N LEU A 52 -23.31 -19.99 7.23
CA LEU A 52 -24.13 -21.18 7.48
C LEU A 52 -24.65 -21.11 8.92
N GLU A 53 -25.96 -21.19 9.14
CA GLU A 53 -26.53 -21.12 10.49
C GLU A 53 -26.11 -22.34 11.33
N THR A 54 -26.33 -23.53 10.78
CA THR A 54 -25.98 -24.82 11.41
C THR A 54 -25.54 -25.83 10.35
N ILE A 55 -24.76 -26.82 10.77
CA ILE A 55 -24.53 -28.01 9.95
C ILE A 55 -25.67 -29.00 10.25
N PRO A 56 -26.49 -29.37 9.25
CA PRO A 56 -27.58 -30.31 9.46
C PRO A 56 -27.04 -31.74 9.69
N PRO A 57 -27.69 -32.56 10.54
CA PRO A 57 -27.25 -33.94 10.83
C PRO A 57 -27.09 -34.83 9.59
N GLU A 58 -27.82 -34.54 8.52
CA GLU A 58 -27.78 -35.21 7.21
C GLU A 58 -26.41 -35.14 6.54
N ILE A 59 -25.48 -34.30 7.03
CA ILE A 59 -24.09 -34.28 6.58
C ILE A 59 -23.45 -35.67 6.61
N VAL A 60 -23.88 -36.55 7.53
CA VAL A 60 -23.41 -37.93 7.68
C VAL A 60 -23.67 -38.81 6.43
N GLN A 61 -24.58 -38.41 5.54
CA GLN A 61 -24.85 -39.12 4.29
C GLN A 61 -23.67 -39.02 3.31
N LEU A 62 -22.80 -38.02 3.46
CA LEU A 62 -21.58 -37.85 2.66
C LEU A 62 -20.46 -38.78 3.15
N LYS A 63 -20.67 -40.10 3.04
CA LYS A 63 -19.78 -41.12 3.62
C LYS A 63 -18.35 -41.12 3.04
N GLN A 64 -18.15 -40.55 1.86
CA GLN A 64 -16.84 -40.44 1.21
C GLN A 64 -16.11 -39.13 1.55
N LEU A 65 -16.69 -38.28 2.41
CA LEU A 65 -16.15 -36.96 2.69
C LEU A 65 -14.82 -37.05 3.45
N LYS A 66 -13.75 -36.57 2.81
CA LYS A 66 -12.39 -36.47 3.36
C LYS A 66 -12.07 -35.09 3.88
N LYS A 67 -12.65 -34.03 3.29
CA LYS A 67 -12.40 -32.64 3.70
C LYS A 67 -13.68 -31.83 3.81
N LEU A 68 -13.89 -31.23 4.97
CA LEU A 68 -14.99 -30.30 5.23
C LEU A 68 -14.44 -28.92 5.59
N THR A 69 -14.80 -27.89 4.81
CA THR A 69 -14.41 -26.50 5.06
C THR A 69 -15.64 -25.61 5.18
N ILE A 70 -15.73 -24.84 6.26
CA ILE A 70 -16.83 -23.91 6.54
C ILE A 70 -16.27 -22.55 6.91
N ALA A 71 -16.63 -21.53 6.14
CA ALA A 71 -16.09 -20.18 6.34
C ALA A 71 -16.70 -19.46 7.55
N PHE A 72 -18.02 -19.50 7.71
CA PHE A 72 -18.71 -18.85 8.82
C PHE A 72 -19.85 -19.73 9.31
N LEU A 73 -19.85 -20.07 10.60
CA LEU A 73 -20.88 -20.88 11.25
C LEU A 73 -21.61 -20.06 12.32
N GLY A 74 -22.94 -20.01 12.24
CA GLY A 74 -23.83 -19.20 13.07
C GLY A 74 -23.95 -19.71 14.50
N SER A 75 -24.97 -20.52 14.78
CA SER A 75 -25.29 -20.96 16.13
C SER A 75 -25.74 -22.41 16.19
N ASN A 76 -24.82 -23.31 16.59
CA ASN A 76 -25.06 -24.66 17.15
C ASN A 76 -23.79 -25.55 17.19
N GLY A 77 -22.63 -25.02 16.77
CA GLY A 77 -21.40 -25.81 16.75
C GLY A 77 -21.48 -26.98 15.77
N LEU A 78 -20.66 -28.00 16.01
CA LEU A 78 -20.66 -29.22 15.20
C LEU A 78 -21.72 -30.21 15.72
N PRO A 79 -22.56 -30.82 14.86
CA PRO A 79 -23.55 -31.80 15.29
C PRO A 79 -22.90 -33.13 15.71
N GLU A 80 -23.53 -33.88 16.63
CA GLU A 80 -23.04 -35.22 17.01
C GLU A 80 -22.96 -36.18 15.81
N ALA A 81 -23.75 -35.97 14.76
CA ALA A 81 -23.69 -36.74 13.52
C ALA A 81 -22.34 -36.64 12.78
N ILE A 82 -21.51 -35.62 13.07
CA ILE A 82 -20.19 -35.43 12.43
C ILE A 82 -19.27 -36.64 12.64
N GLY A 83 -19.42 -37.37 13.76
CA GLY A 83 -18.62 -38.55 14.05
C GLY A 83 -18.93 -39.78 13.18
N GLY A 84 -19.96 -39.72 12.33
CA GLY A 84 -20.25 -40.75 11.33
C GLY A 84 -19.53 -40.55 9.99
N LEU A 85 -18.77 -39.45 9.83
CA LEU A 85 -17.96 -39.19 8.63
C LEU A 85 -16.63 -39.94 8.69
N GLU A 86 -16.67 -41.28 8.65
CA GLU A 86 -15.53 -42.14 8.94
C GLU A 86 -14.29 -41.88 8.08
N GLN A 87 -14.46 -41.35 6.86
CA GLN A 87 -13.36 -41.02 5.93
C GLN A 87 -12.79 -39.60 6.12
N LEU A 88 -13.30 -38.82 7.07
CA LEU A 88 -12.89 -37.42 7.22
C LEU A 88 -11.42 -37.33 7.68
N GLU A 89 -10.61 -36.64 6.88
CA GLU A 89 -9.19 -36.39 7.10
C GLU A 89 -8.90 -34.95 7.54
N GLU A 90 -9.69 -33.98 7.09
CA GLU A 90 -9.48 -32.55 7.37
C GLU A 90 -10.80 -31.83 7.69
N LEU A 91 -10.82 -31.12 8.82
CA LEU A 91 -11.94 -30.27 9.25
C LEU A 91 -11.47 -28.83 9.44
N VAL A 92 -12.07 -27.90 8.71
CA VAL A 92 -11.75 -26.46 8.75
C VAL A 92 -12.99 -25.64 9.05
N ILE A 93 -12.95 -24.88 10.13
CA ILE A 93 -13.97 -23.88 10.52
C ILE A 93 -13.24 -22.58 10.78
N MET A 94 -13.62 -21.50 10.06
CA MET A 94 -12.84 -20.26 10.06
C MET A 94 -13.36 -19.15 10.97
N VAL A 95 -14.67 -19.05 11.19
CA VAL A 95 -15.28 -18.02 12.04
C VAL A 95 -16.58 -18.59 12.61
N THR A 96 -16.85 -18.31 13.89
CA THR A 96 -18.17 -18.56 14.49
C THR A 96 -18.75 -17.33 15.16
N ALA A 97 -20.09 -17.22 15.15
CA ALA A 97 -20.79 -16.11 15.84
C ALA A 97 -20.79 -16.28 17.38
N LYS A 98 -20.76 -17.53 17.86
CA LYS A 98 -20.72 -17.92 19.29
C LYS A 98 -19.57 -18.92 19.53
N PRO A 99 -19.11 -19.15 20.78
CA PRO A 99 -18.14 -20.20 21.09
C PRO A 99 -18.56 -21.53 20.49
N ILE A 100 -17.65 -22.15 19.74
CA ILE A 100 -17.96 -23.42 19.07
C ILE A 100 -18.11 -24.55 20.09
N VAL A 101 -19.18 -25.34 19.94
CA VAL A 101 -19.36 -26.59 20.67
C VAL A 101 -18.78 -27.72 19.82
N ILE A 102 -17.82 -28.45 20.39
CA ILE A 102 -17.19 -29.63 19.78
C ILE A 102 -17.84 -30.90 20.36
N PRO A 103 -18.53 -31.73 19.56
CA PRO A 103 -19.26 -32.91 20.01
C PRO A 103 -18.30 -34.04 20.38
N GLN A 104 -18.73 -34.93 21.28
CA GLN A 104 -17.89 -36.06 21.73
C GLN A 104 -17.62 -37.04 20.58
N SER A 105 -18.57 -37.19 19.65
CA SER A 105 -18.43 -38.06 18.49
C SER A 105 -17.26 -37.72 17.57
N LEU A 106 -16.73 -36.48 17.61
CA LEU A 106 -15.55 -36.10 16.81
C LEU A 106 -14.34 -36.99 17.13
N SER A 107 -14.22 -37.48 18.37
CA SER A 107 -13.17 -38.41 18.80
C SER A 107 -13.22 -39.78 18.11
N LYS A 108 -14.34 -40.14 17.47
CA LYS A 108 -14.52 -41.42 16.75
C LYS A 108 -13.84 -41.42 15.37
N LEU A 109 -13.47 -40.26 14.84
CA LEU A 109 -12.90 -40.11 13.50
C LEU A 109 -11.44 -40.54 13.46
N LYS A 110 -11.21 -41.81 13.12
CA LYS A 110 -9.88 -42.46 13.14
C LYS A 110 -8.92 -41.98 12.04
N HIS A 111 -9.44 -41.32 11.00
CA HIS A 111 -8.66 -40.82 9.86
C HIS A 111 -8.44 -39.31 9.91
N LEU A 112 -8.95 -38.61 10.92
CA LEU A 112 -8.88 -37.16 11.03
C LEU A 112 -7.45 -36.73 11.38
N LYS A 113 -6.75 -36.13 10.42
CA LYS A 113 -5.35 -35.71 10.51
C LYS A 113 -5.18 -34.23 10.79
N ALA A 114 -6.10 -33.40 10.33
CA ALA A 114 -5.98 -31.95 10.45
C ALA A 114 -7.27 -31.30 10.93
N ILE A 115 -7.15 -30.44 11.96
CA ILE A 115 -8.24 -29.63 12.48
C ILE A 115 -7.82 -28.17 12.50
N THR A 116 -8.61 -27.32 11.86
CA THR A 116 -8.51 -25.86 11.96
C THR A 116 -9.79 -25.29 12.54
N LEU A 117 -9.72 -24.69 13.73
CA LEU A 117 -10.79 -23.94 14.38
C LEU A 117 -10.31 -22.51 14.59
N LYS A 118 -10.31 -21.73 13.51
CA LYS A 118 -9.88 -20.33 13.53
C LYS A 118 -11.05 -19.44 13.97
N ASP A 119 -10.78 -18.40 14.76
CA ASP A 119 -11.80 -17.44 15.24
C ASP A 119 -13.13 -18.06 15.69
N CYS A 120 -13.04 -19.16 16.43
CA CYS A 120 -14.17 -19.95 16.92
C CYS A 120 -14.56 -19.59 18.37
N LYS A 121 -14.02 -18.49 18.89
CA LYS A 121 -14.20 -17.96 20.25
C LYS A 121 -13.92 -18.99 21.35
N LEU A 122 -12.95 -19.89 21.14
CA LEU A 122 -12.54 -20.88 22.15
C LEU A 122 -11.78 -20.20 23.30
N ASP A 123 -12.20 -20.43 24.54
CA ASP A 123 -11.50 -19.97 25.75
C ASP A 123 -10.49 -21.01 26.28
N ALA A 124 -10.63 -22.27 25.86
CA ALA A 124 -9.76 -23.40 26.22
C ALA A 124 -9.64 -24.37 25.04
N ILE A 125 -8.64 -25.25 25.06
CA ILE A 125 -8.57 -26.37 24.11
C ILE A 125 -9.58 -27.44 24.56
N PRO A 126 -10.58 -27.81 23.74
CA PRO A 126 -11.54 -28.84 24.11
C PRO A 126 -10.87 -30.21 24.29
N VAL A 127 -11.10 -30.86 25.44
CA VAL A 127 -10.51 -32.18 25.79
C VAL A 127 -10.86 -33.25 24.75
N VAL A 128 -11.96 -33.11 24.03
CA VAL A 128 -12.32 -34.05 22.95
C VAL A 128 -11.24 -34.09 21.87
N LEU A 129 -10.60 -32.96 21.56
CA LEU A 129 -9.57 -32.91 20.53
C LEU A 129 -8.35 -33.76 20.91
N SER A 130 -8.01 -33.87 22.20
CA SER A 130 -6.91 -34.71 22.68
C SER A 130 -7.21 -36.20 22.66
N LYS A 131 -8.44 -36.60 22.32
CA LYS A 131 -8.83 -38.00 22.17
C LYS A 131 -8.78 -38.48 20.72
N ILE A 132 -8.28 -37.66 19.78
CA ILE A 132 -8.15 -37.99 18.36
C ILE A 132 -6.69 -38.42 18.09
N PRO A 133 -6.37 -39.73 18.09
CA PRO A 133 -4.98 -40.20 18.02
C PRO A 133 -4.33 -39.98 16.65
N SER A 134 -5.12 -39.81 15.59
CA SER A 134 -4.66 -39.60 14.22
C SER A 134 -4.23 -38.17 13.91
N LEU A 135 -4.42 -37.22 14.85
CA LEU A 135 -4.22 -35.81 14.59
C LEU A 135 -2.73 -35.47 14.44
N VAL A 136 -2.39 -34.87 13.29
CA VAL A 136 -1.05 -34.43 12.91
C VAL A 136 -0.94 -32.90 12.94
N GLU A 137 -2.03 -32.20 12.60
CA GLU A 137 -2.08 -30.74 12.54
C GLU A 137 -3.26 -30.18 13.34
N LEU A 138 -2.96 -29.29 14.28
CA LEU A 138 -3.96 -28.60 15.08
C LEU A 138 -3.75 -27.08 14.98
N ASN A 139 -4.74 -26.39 14.41
CA ASN A 139 -4.73 -24.94 14.28
C ASN A 139 -5.90 -24.31 15.03
N LEU A 140 -5.58 -23.59 16.09
CA LEU A 140 -6.52 -22.88 16.97
C LEU A 140 -6.22 -21.38 16.99
N ALA A 141 -5.69 -20.83 15.90
CA ALA A 141 -5.35 -19.43 15.81
C ALA A 141 -6.57 -18.51 15.93
N GLU A 142 -6.36 -17.26 16.38
CA GLU A 142 -7.40 -16.23 16.50
C GLU A 142 -8.54 -16.58 17.48
N ASN A 143 -8.24 -17.33 18.54
CA ASN A 143 -9.20 -17.62 19.62
C ASN A 143 -8.90 -16.79 20.87
N ARG A 144 -9.46 -17.19 22.02
CA ARG A 144 -9.33 -16.51 23.32
C ARG A 144 -8.57 -17.36 24.34
N ILE A 145 -7.88 -18.42 23.89
CA ILE A 145 -7.25 -19.43 24.74
C ILE A 145 -6.20 -18.76 25.65
N ALA A 146 -6.31 -19.00 26.95
CA ALA A 146 -5.38 -18.50 27.96
C ALA A 146 -4.60 -19.67 28.61
N ALA A 147 -3.45 -19.38 29.21
CA ALA A 147 -2.64 -20.41 29.86
C ALA A 147 -3.36 -21.08 31.05
N THR A 148 -4.17 -20.32 31.79
CA THR A 148 -4.93 -20.77 32.97
C THR A 148 -6.03 -21.78 32.63
N THR A 149 -6.50 -21.83 31.39
CA THR A 149 -7.56 -22.74 30.95
C THR A 149 -7.03 -24.06 30.39
N LEU A 150 -5.71 -24.31 30.51
CA LEU A 150 -5.00 -25.46 29.93
C LEU A 150 -4.53 -26.49 30.98
N ALA A 151 -5.17 -26.52 32.16
CA ALA A 151 -4.85 -27.42 33.26
C ALA A 151 -5.13 -28.92 32.96
N ASN A 152 -5.88 -29.22 31.90
CA ASN A 152 -6.13 -30.60 31.49
C ASN A 152 -4.95 -31.13 30.67
N LYS A 153 -4.37 -32.26 31.09
CA LYS A 153 -3.35 -32.97 30.32
C LYS A 153 -3.95 -33.41 28.97
N CYS A 154 -3.53 -32.76 27.90
CA CYS A 154 -3.83 -33.15 26.52
C CYS A 154 -2.62 -33.89 25.95
N PHE A 155 -2.85 -34.98 25.21
CA PHE A 155 -1.78 -35.75 24.58
C PHE A 155 -2.19 -36.18 23.16
N TRP A 156 -1.40 -35.77 22.16
CA TRP A 156 -1.57 -36.12 20.76
C TRP A 156 -0.32 -36.83 20.24
N PRO A 157 -0.33 -38.17 20.10
CA PRO A 157 0.89 -38.94 19.85
C PRO A 157 1.59 -38.61 18.52
N ASN A 158 0.83 -38.12 17.53
CA ASN A 158 1.31 -37.87 16.17
C ASN A 158 1.35 -36.38 15.80
N LEU A 159 1.17 -35.47 16.75
CA LEU A 159 1.06 -34.04 16.45
C LEU A 159 2.41 -33.47 16.02
N GLU A 160 2.47 -33.00 14.77
CA GLU A 160 3.66 -32.39 14.19
C GLU A 160 3.52 -30.86 14.08
N LYS A 161 2.30 -30.34 13.98
CA LYS A 161 2.06 -28.89 13.81
C LYS A 161 1.00 -28.40 14.78
N LEU A 162 1.38 -27.38 15.56
CA LEU A 162 0.48 -26.69 16.47
C LEU A 162 0.51 -25.18 16.21
N ASN A 163 -0.66 -24.62 15.94
CA ASN A 163 -0.84 -23.17 15.78
C ASN A 163 -1.77 -22.60 16.85
N LEU A 164 -1.22 -21.72 17.68
CA LEU A 164 -1.90 -20.96 18.73
C LEU A 164 -1.68 -19.45 18.57
N ASP A 165 -1.39 -18.99 17.35
CA ASP A 165 -1.26 -17.57 17.04
C ASP A 165 -2.51 -16.78 17.45
N ARG A 166 -2.33 -15.51 17.87
CA ARG A 166 -3.44 -14.58 18.17
C ARG A 166 -4.41 -15.13 19.23
N ASN A 167 -3.86 -15.57 20.35
CA ASN A 167 -4.61 -15.99 21.55
C ASN A 167 -4.22 -15.12 22.76
N ASN A 168 -4.59 -15.54 23.97
CA ASN A 168 -4.33 -14.85 25.24
C ASN A 168 -3.25 -15.55 26.09
N LEU A 169 -2.33 -16.30 25.48
CA LEU A 169 -1.33 -17.08 26.21
C LEU A 169 -0.32 -16.18 26.93
N THR A 170 -0.17 -16.36 28.24
CA THR A 170 0.88 -15.71 29.06
C THR A 170 2.09 -16.62 29.28
N THR A 171 1.90 -17.94 29.22
CA THR A 171 2.91 -18.98 29.22
C THR A 171 2.57 -20.06 28.20
N ILE A 172 3.54 -20.89 27.84
CA ILE A 172 3.32 -22.07 27.00
C ILE A 172 2.95 -23.25 27.92
N PRO A 173 1.90 -24.02 27.61
CA PRO A 173 1.45 -25.13 28.44
C PRO A 173 2.47 -26.25 28.59
N ASP A 174 2.52 -26.90 29.75
CA ASP A 174 3.51 -27.94 30.04
C ASP A 174 3.46 -29.12 29.08
N TRP A 175 2.27 -29.53 28.65
CA TRP A 175 2.10 -30.63 27.71
C TRP A 175 2.79 -30.34 26.37
N VAL A 176 2.94 -29.09 25.92
CA VAL A 176 3.62 -28.77 24.64
C VAL A 176 5.04 -29.32 24.65
N TYR A 177 5.73 -29.26 25.79
CA TYR A 177 7.10 -29.75 25.91
C TYR A 177 7.21 -31.28 25.90
N GLU A 178 6.11 -31.98 26.16
CA GLU A 178 6.05 -33.45 26.16
C GLU A 178 5.85 -34.01 24.73
N HIS A 179 5.53 -33.16 23.74
CA HIS A 179 5.27 -33.58 22.36
C HIS A 179 6.53 -33.51 21.50
N GLY A 180 7.44 -34.47 21.68
CA GLY A 180 8.73 -34.51 20.99
C GLY A 180 8.66 -34.55 19.46
N GLN A 181 7.53 -34.94 18.85
CA GLN A 181 7.36 -35.02 17.39
C GLN A 181 7.04 -33.67 16.72
N LEU A 182 6.86 -32.59 17.50
CA LEU A 182 6.51 -31.28 16.97
C LEU A 182 7.60 -30.72 16.04
N LYS A 183 7.21 -30.45 14.80
CA LYS A 183 8.04 -29.81 13.77
C LYS A 183 7.71 -28.33 13.60
N GLN A 184 6.46 -27.91 13.87
CA GLN A 184 6.03 -26.52 13.70
C GLN A 184 5.22 -26.03 14.90
N LEU A 185 5.68 -24.92 15.48
CA LEU A 185 5.07 -24.27 16.63
C LEU A 185 4.87 -22.78 16.37
N PHE A 186 3.62 -22.33 16.51
CA PHE A 186 3.23 -20.95 16.27
C PHE A 186 2.51 -20.36 17.49
N PHE A 187 3.10 -19.31 18.08
CA PHE A 187 2.61 -18.59 19.25
C PHE A 187 2.62 -17.07 19.03
N SER A 188 2.63 -16.60 17.79
CA SER A 188 2.73 -15.19 17.45
C SER A 188 1.50 -14.40 17.92
N ASN A 189 1.67 -13.12 18.28
CA ASN A 189 0.60 -12.25 18.76
C ASN A 189 -0.12 -12.81 20.01
N ASN A 190 0.65 -13.22 21.01
CA ASN A 190 0.17 -13.62 22.33
C ASN A 190 0.70 -12.65 23.41
N LYS A 191 0.70 -13.06 24.68
CA LYS A 191 1.16 -12.27 25.84
C LYS A 191 2.33 -12.95 26.57
N LEU A 192 3.11 -13.80 25.88
CA LEU A 192 4.23 -14.54 26.47
C LEU A 192 5.30 -13.56 26.99
N GLN A 193 5.62 -13.61 28.29
CA GLN A 193 6.58 -12.69 28.92
C GLN A 193 8.03 -13.16 28.79
N ASN A 194 8.25 -14.47 28.81
CA ASN A 194 9.58 -15.07 28.73
C ASN A 194 9.58 -16.16 27.66
N PHE A 195 10.72 -16.38 27.02
CA PHE A 195 10.95 -17.57 26.23
C PHE A 195 11.27 -18.73 27.18
N ASP A 196 10.44 -19.78 27.17
CA ASP A 196 10.68 -20.95 28.02
C ASP A 196 11.74 -21.86 27.40
N GLN A 197 12.86 -22.05 28.10
CA GLN A 197 13.97 -22.91 27.64
C GLN A 197 13.56 -24.36 27.37
N ARG A 198 12.43 -24.83 27.92
CA ARG A 198 11.92 -26.18 27.66
C ARG A 198 11.52 -26.39 26.21
N LEU A 199 11.20 -25.33 25.45
CA LEU A 199 11.00 -25.41 24.00
C LEU A 199 12.25 -25.94 23.27
N CYS A 200 13.44 -25.69 23.82
CA CYS A 200 14.70 -26.13 23.23
C CYS A 200 14.93 -27.64 23.34
N LYS A 201 14.04 -28.39 24.03
CA LYS A 201 14.04 -29.86 24.09
C LYS A 201 13.30 -30.50 22.90
N LEU A 202 12.61 -29.72 22.08
CA LEU A 202 11.86 -30.22 20.92
C LEU A 202 12.82 -30.36 19.72
N GLU A 203 13.61 -31.42 19.70
CA GLU A 203 14.73 -31.62 18.76
C GLU A 203 14.33 -31.65 17.27
N TYR A 204 13.08 -32.01 16.98
CA TYR A 204 12.53 -32.05 15.62
C TYR A 204 11.93 -30.71 15.16
N LEU A 205 12.00 -29.67 15.98
CA LEU A 205 11.39 -28.38 15.68
C LEU A 205 12.09 -27.71 14.50
N GLN A 206 11.35 -27.48 13.42
CA GLN A 206 11.81 -26.86 12.17
C GLN A 206 11.33 -25.42 12.04
N ASN A 207 10.17 -25.10 12.59
CA ASN A 207 9.58 -23.77 12.48
C ASN A 207 9.02 -23.31 13.83
N LEU A 208 9.59 -22.24 14.37
CA LEU A 208 9.17 -21.63 15.62
C LEU A 208 8.83 -20.16 15.42
N ARG A 209 7.60 -19.77 15.78
CA ARG A 209 7.19 -18.37 15.77
C ARG A 209 6.70 -17.94 17.14
N VAL A 210 7.33 -16.89 17.64
CA VAL A 210 7.00 -16.23 18.92
C VAL A 210 6.94 -14.71 18.74
N ASP A 211 6.76 -14.22 17.50
CA ASP A 211 6.70 -12.79 17.18
C ASP A 211 5.50 -12.08 17.80
N ALA A 212 5.62 -10.79 18.06
CA ALA A 212 4.56 -9.98 18.69
C ALA A 212 4.12 -10.53 20.06
N ASN A 213 5.07 -10.78 20.95
CA ASN A 213 4.85 -11.17 22.34
C ASN A 213 5.50 -10.13 23.29
N ARG A 214 5.78 -10.51 24.54
CA ARG A 214 6.44 -9.67 25.56
C ARG A 214 7.79 -10.24 26.00
N ILE A 215 8.43 -11.04 25.15
CA ILE A 215 9.69 -11.73 25.43
C ILE A 215 10.84 -10.72 25.54
N THR A 216 11.55 -10.75 26.67
CA THR A 216 12.69 -9.85 26.96
C THR A 216 14.05 -10.48 26.73
N ALA A 217 14.15 -11.81 26.77
CA ALA A 217 15.40 -12.56 26.61
C ALA A 217 15.19 -13.89 25.88
N LEU A 218 16.24 -14.38 25.22
CA LEU A 218 16.31 -15.71 24.60
C LEU A 218 17.39 -16.54 25.29
N PRO A 219 17.11 -17.80 25.66
CA PRO A 219 18.10 -18.69 26.28
C PRO A 219 19.15 -19.15 25.26
N SER A 220 20.36 -19.44 25.74
CA SER A 220 21.46 -19.96 24.91
C SER A 220 21.14 -21.32 24.29
N GLU A 221 20.27 -22.08 24.95
CA GLU A 221 19.74 -23.40 24.63
C GLU A 221 18.99 -23.42 23.30
N ILE A 222 18.55 -22.26 22.78
CA ILE A 222 17.98 -22.17 21.42
C ILE A 222 18.93 -22.73 20.36
N LEU A 223 20.24 -22.73 20.62
CA LEU A 223 21.28 -23.30 19.76
C LEU A 223 21.20 -24.84 19.68
N ASN A 224 20.50 -25.50 20.61
CA ASN A 224 20.30 -26.96 20.60
C ASN A 224 19.28 -27.41 19.54
N LEU A 225 18.45 -26.49 19.03
CA LEU A 225 17.45 -26.78 18.00
C LEU A 225 18.09 -26.90 16.61
N GLN A 226 18.82 -28.00 16.38
CA GLN A 226 19.63 -28.20 15.16
C GLN A 226 18.79 -28.34 13.88
N GLN A 227 17.54 -28.78 14.00
CA GLN A 227 16.61 -28.89 12.86
C GLN A 227 15.86 -27.60 12.56
N LEU A 228 16.05 -26.53 13.36
CA LEU A 228 15.31 -25.30 13.20
C LEU A 228 15.74 -24.60 11.91
N ILE A 229 14.76 -24.38 11.03
CA ILE A 229 14.90 -23.74 9.72
C ILE A 229 14.37 -22.31 9.80
N PHE A 230 13.33 -22.09 10.59
CA PHE A 230 12.69 -20.78 10.72
C PHE A 230 12.49 -20.43 12.17
N PHE A 231 13.04 -19.29 12.59
CA PHE A 231 12.78 -18.73 13.91
C PHE A 231 12.40 -17.25 13.81
N ASN A 232 11.22 -16.90 14.32
CA ASN A 232 10.72 -15.54 14.31
C ASN A 232 10.38 -15.06 15.73
N TRP A 233 11.17 -14.10 16.23
CA TRP A 233 10.97 -13.43 17.53
C TRP A 233 10.70 -11.93 17.40
N PHE A 234 10.52 -11.40 16.18
CA PHE A 234 10.35 -9.95 15.98
C PHE A 234 9.14 -9.40 16.76
N ASP A 235 9.07 -8.08 16.88
CA ASP A 235 8.00 -7.39 17.62
C ASP A 235 7.92 -7.83 19.11
N ASN A 236 9.07 -8.15 19.71
CA ASN A 236 9.23 -8.40 21.15
C ASN A 236 10.17 -7.35 21.79
N PRO A 237 10.06 -7.09 23.11
CA PRO A 237 10.96 -6.19 23.84
C PRO A 237 12.46 -6.52 23.74
N ILE A 238 12.81 -7.79 23.51
CA ILE A 238 14.20 -8.22 23.27
C ILE A 238 14.89 -7.49 22.11
N GLY A 239 14.10 -6.90 21.20
CA GLY A 239 14.59 -6.17 20.04
C GLY A 239 14.61 -7.02 18.77
N TRP A 240 14.99 -6.39 17.67
CA TRP A 240 14.95 -7.01 16.35
C TRP A 240 16.23 -7.77 16.00
N ILE A 241 17.35 -7.48 16.69
CA ILE A 241 18.61 -8.23 16.60
C ILE A 241 19.00 -8.77 17.99
N HIS A 242 19.60 -9.95 18.06
CA HIS A 242 20.00 -10.60 19.32
C HIS A 242 21.40 -11.23 19.19
N PRO A 243 22.25 -11.32 20.23
CA PRO A 243 23.62 -11.85 20.12
C PRO A 243 23.69 -13.28 19.55
N LEU A 244 22.67 -14.10 19.83
CA LEU A 244 22.62 -15.48 19.33
C LEU A 244 22.55 -15.55 17.80
N VAL A 245 22.07 -14.51 17.10
CA VAL A 245 22.02 -14.50 15.63
C VAL A 245 23.39 -14.60 14.97
N PHE A 246 24.48 -14.31 15.69
CA PHE A 246 25.84 -14.47 15.19
C PHE A 246 26.36 -15.91 15.34
N LYS A 247 25.72 -16.72 16.21
CA LYS A 247 26.05 -18.13 16.48
C LYS A 247 25.10 -19.12 15.81
N LEU A 248 23.86 -18.70 15.49
CA LEU A 248 22.85 -19.54 14.83
C LEU A 248 23.32 -19.99 13.43
N ASN A 249 22.84 -21.14 12.94
CA ASN A 249 23.03 -21.57 11.55
C ASN A 249 22.46 -20.55 10.54
N GLU A 250 23.12 -20.30 9.41
CA GLU A 250 22.62 -19.37 8.38
C GLU A 250 21.23 -19.77 7.85
N ARG A 251 20.88 -21.06 7.89
CA ARG A 251 19.56 -21.58 7.48
C ARG A 251 18.41 -21.01 8.31
N LEU A 252 18.64 -20.64 9.57
CA LEU A 252 17.64 -20.08 10.50
C LEU A 252 17.10 -18.71 10.10
N LEU A 253 17.75 -18.10 9.12
CA LEU A 253 17.45 -16.78 8.59
C LEU A 253 16.83 -16.89 7.18
N ASP A 254 16.19 -18.01 6.80
CA ASP A 254 15.45 -18.09 5.53
C ASP A 254 14.10 -17.35 5.63
N PHE A 255 13.97 -16.27 4.86
CA PHE A 255 12.95 -15.24 5.04
C PHE A 255 11.79 -15.32 4.03
N LYS A 256 11.62 -16.46 3.36
CA LYS A 256 10.53 -16.68 2.39
C LYS A 256 9.12 -16.64 3.01
N HIS A 257 8.99 -16.85 4.32
CA HIS A 257 7.70 -17.00 5.01
C HIS A 257 7.29 -15.80 5.89
N PHE A 258 7.97 -14.66 5.77
CA PHE A 258 7.58 -13.44 6.48
C PHE A 258 6.41 -12.73 5.79
N TRP A 259 5.24 -12.75 6.44
CA TRP A 259 4.04 -12.04 5.97
C TRP A 259 4.11 -10.51 6.21
N ARG A 260 4.95 -10.04 7.14
CA ARG A 260 5.14 -8.60 7.44
C ARG A 260 6.38 -8.03 6.75
N HIS A 261 6.19 -6.95 5.98
CA HIS A 261 7.26 -6.28 5.22
C HIS A 261 8.40 -5.76 6.13
N LYS A 262 8.07 -5.18 7.29
CA LYS A 262 9.05 -4.64 8.26
C LYS A 262 9.97 -5.73 8.82
N SER A 263 9.43 -6.90 9.14
CA SER A 263 10.19 -8.05 9.63
C SER A 263 11.13 -8.58 8.55
N LYS A 264 10.66 -8.64 7.29
CA LYS A 264 11.50 -9.04 6.13
C LYS A 264 12.69 -8.09 5.90
N GLN A 265 12.51 -6.78 6.09
CA GLN A 265 13.60 -5.81 5.96
C GLN A 265 14.59 -5.89 7.13
N SER A 266 14.09 -6.11 8.34
CA SER A 266 14.92 -6.28 9.55
C SER A 266 15.79 -7.53 9.41
N ALA A 267 15.19 -8.65 9.01
CA ALA A 267 15.84 -9.89 8.63
C ALA A 267 17.01 -9.73 7.62
N LYS A 268 16.75 -9.09 6.47
CA LYS A 268 17.81 -8.78 5.48
C LYS A 268 18.95 -7.95 6.09
N THR A 269 18.59 -7.01 6.96
CA THR A 269 19.56 -6.17 7.68
C THR A 269 20.41 -6.99 8.65
N ILE A 270 19.83 -7.94 9.39
CA ILE A 270 20.58 -8.83 10.29
C ILE A 270 21.62 -9.61 9.50
N LEU A 271 21.25 -10.17 8.33
CA LEU A 271 22.18 -10.94 7.51
C LEU A 271 23.32 -10.07 6.96
N SER A 272 23.04 -8.83 6.54
CA SER A 272 24.10 -7.91 6.09
C SER A 272 25.04 -7.51 7.21
N ILE A 273 24.51 -7.29 8.43
CA ILE A 273 25.31 -6.99 9.62
C ILE A 273 26.17 -8.20 10.00
N ARG A 274 25.58 -9.39 10.07
CA ARG A 274 26.31 -10.63 10.37
C ARG A 274 27.47 -10.85 9.41
N LYS A 275 27.25 -10.67 8.10
CA LYS A 275 28.32 -10.75 7.08
C LYS A 275 29.41 -9.69 7.30
N ALA A 276 29.03 -8.46 7.69
CA ALA A 276 29.99 -7.40 7.99
C ALA A 276 30.81 -7.70 9.25
N VAL A 277 30.19 -8.26 10.29
CA VAL A 277 30.85 -8.71 11.53
C VAL A 277 31.81 -9.87 11.25
N ALA A 278 31.38 -10.85 10.43
CA ALA A 278 32.21 -11.94 9.96
C ALA A 278 33.47 -11.44 9.24
N LYS A 279 33.28 -10.51 8.30
CA LYS A 279 34.39 -9.91 7.55
C LYS A 279 35.36 -9.11 8.42
N ALA A 280 34.91 -8.63 9.57
CA ALA A 280 35.74 -7.92 10.54
C ALA A 280 36.47 -8.87 11.51
N ASN A 281 36.24 -10.19 11.45
CA ASN A 281 36.73 -11.20 12.40
C ASN A 281 36.30 -10.92 13.86
N LEU A 282 35.06 -10.46 14.05
CA LEU A 282 34.52 -10.07 15.36
C LEU A 282 33.36 -10.96 15.83
N ILE A 283 33.08 -12.08 15.16
CA ILE A 283 31.95 -12.97 15.51
C ILE A 283 32.09 -13.50 16.96
N ASP A 284 33.30 -13.85 17.36
CA ASP A 284 33.57 -14.45 18.68
C ASP A 284 33.82 -13.41 19.79
N ASN A 285 33.84 -12.12 19.45
CA ASN A 285 34.04 -11.06 20.44
C ASN A 285 32.71 -10.69 21.10
N ALA A 286 32.38 -11.36 22.21
CA ALA A 286 31.12 -11.18 22.92
C ALA A 286 30.84 -9.72 23.32
N GLU A 287 31.84 -8.99 23.82
CA GLU A 287 31.69 -7.58 24.24
C GLU A 287 31.25 -6.69 23.07
N ILE A 288 31.90 -6.84 21.90
CA ILE A 288 31.56 -6.06 20.71
C ILE A 288 30.19 -6.47 20.16
N ILE A 289 29.85 -7.77 20.18
CA ILE A 289 28.52 -8.23 19.74
C ILE A 289 27.41 -7.63 20.61
N GLU A 290 27.58 -7.63 21.93
CA GLU A 290 26.63 -7.00 22.86
C GLU A 290 26.52 -5.49 22.59
N ALA A 291 27.64 -4.80 22.39
CA ALA A 291 27.64 -3.38 22.05
C ALA A 291 26.90 -3.09 20.72
N ILE A 292 27.14 -3.90 19.68
CA ILE A 292 26.45 -3.79 18.38
C ILE A 292 24.94 -3.97 18.56
N VAL A 293 24.52 -5.00 19.31
CA VAL A 293 23.11 -5.29 19.56
C VAL A 293 22.45 -4.16 20.34
N ALA A 294 23.08 -3.69 21.42
CA ALA A 294 22.58 -2.60 22.24
C ALA A 294 22.36 -1.32 21.43
N LEU A 295 23.33 -0.93 20.61
CA LEU A 295 23.25 0.24 19.73
C LEU A 295 22.12 0.10 18.68
N LEU A 296 22.02 -1.06 18.02
CA LEU A 296 21.04 -1.28 16.95
C LEU A 296 19.59 -1.44 17.45
N ASN A 297 19.41 -1.96 18.65
CA ASN A 297 18.11 -2.03 19.32
C ASN A 297 17.77 -0.75 20.09
N ASN A 298 18.70 0.22 20.20
CA ASN A 298 18.55 1.43 21.00
C ASN A 298 18.24 1.13 22.49
N GLN A 299 18.94 0.15 23.07
CA GLN A 299 18.77 -0.27 24.47
C GLN A 299 19.47 0.71 25.42
N LYS A 300 18.77 1.77 25.84
CA LYS A 300 19.33 2.87 26.63
C LYS A 300 20.15 2.42 27.86
N GLU A 301 19.64 1.48 28.65
CA GLU A 301 20.33 0.98 29.85
C GLU A 301 21.62 0.22 29.51
N ALA A 302 21.58 -0.67 28.51
CA ALA A 302 22.78 -1.39 28.06
C ALA A 302 23.82 -0.43 27.48
N ILE A 303 23.38 0.55 26.68
CA ILE A 303 24.26 1.56 26.08
C ILE A 303 24.98 2.38 27.16
N LYS A 304 24.29 2.82 28.24
CA LYS A 304 24.91 3.59 29.34
C LYS A 304 26.14 2.89 29.94
N ASN A 305 26.11 1.56 30.00
CA ASN A 305 27.19 0.77 30.59
C ASN A 305 28.37 0.53 29.64
N LEU A 306 28.24 0.85 28.34
CA LEU A 306 29.32 0.72 27.37
C LEU A 306 30.31 1.89 27.51
N THR A 307 31.61 1.61 27.39
CA THR A 307 32.62 2.65 27.29
C THR A 307 32.64 3.28 25.89
N ASN A 308 33.18 4.49 25.76
CA ASN A 308 33.40 5.11 24.45
C ASN A 308 34.31 4.23 23.57
N ALA A 309 35.29 3.56 24.17
CA ALA A 309 36.18 2.62 23.46
C ALA A 309 35.41 1.43 22.89
N SER A 310 34.50 0.81 23.66
CA SER A 310 33.69 -0.33 23.19
C SER A 310 32.73 0.08 22.07
N ILE A 311 32.10 1.26 22.17
CA ILE A 311 31.23 1.80 21.10
C ILE A 311 32.04 2.09 19.83
N LEU A 312 33.24 2.67 19.99
CA LEU A 312 34.14 2.96 18.88
C LEU A 312 34.71 1.69 18.23
N ALA A 313 34.93 0.62 18.99
CA ALA A 313 35.39 -0.65 18.44
C ALA A 313 34.40 -1.22 17.41
N CYS A 314 33.09 -0.96 17.58
CA CYS A 314 32.05 -1.34 16.63
C CYS A 314 32.23 -0.71 15.23
N TYR A 315 33.01 0.38 15.07
CA TYR A 315 33.31 0.95 13.73
C TYR A 315 34.08 0.01 12.81
N ALA A 316 34.79 -0.97 13.37
CA ALA A 316 35.45 -2.00 12.58
C ALA A 316 34.45 -2.77 11.69
N VAL A 317 33.19 -2.87 12.12
CA VAL A 317 32.09 -3.45 11.37
C VAL A 317 31.53 -2.43 10.38
N ARG A 318 31.93 -2.55 9.12
CA ARG A 318 31.59 -1.60 8.04
C ARG A 318 30.13 -1.75 7.58
N HIS A 319 29.18 -1.21 8.36
CA HIS A 319 27.75 -1.23 8.05
C HIS A 319 27.07 0.12 8.33
N ASN A 320 26.28 0.65 7.38
CA ASN A 320 25.72 2.02 7.46
C ASN A 320 24.82 2.25 8.68
N LYS A 321 23.85 1.36 8.94
CA LYS A 321 22.94 1.50 10.10
C LYS A 321 23.67 1.47 11.44
N LEU A 322 24.71 0.64 11.55
CA LEU A 322 25.51 0.56 12.77
C LEU A 322 26.32 1.85 12.94
N ARG A 323 26.90 2.37 11.85
CA ARG A 323 27.62 3.64 11.87
C ARG A 323 26.74 4.82 12.30
N GLU A 324 25.51 4.90 11.80
CA GLU A 324 24.57 5.95 12.22
C GLU A 324 24.26 5.87 13.72
N ALA A 325 23.99 4.66 14.23
CA ALA A 325 23.76 4.44 15.66
C ALA A 325 25.00 4.82 16.51
N ILE A 326 26.20 4.46 16.06
CA ILE A 326 27.46 4.82 16.73
C ILE A 326 27.64 6.35 16.75
N ILE A 327 27.55 7.03 15.59
CA ILE A 327 27.74 8.48 15.51
C ILE A 327 26.77 9.19 16.46
N THR A 328 25.49 8.81 16.40
CA THR A 328 24.44 9.40 17.23
C THR A 328 24.78 9.30 18.72
N GLU A 329 25.21 8.12 19.18
CA GLU A 329 25.51 7.90 20.59
C GLU A 329 26.81 8.59 21.03
N ILE A 330 27.86 8.58 20.21
CA ILE A 330 29.13 9.23 20.60
C ILE A 330 28.98 10.76 20.59
N THR A 331 28.29 11.36 19.63
CA THR A 331 28.02 12.82 19.62
C THR A 331 27.26 13.23 20.89
N LYS A 332 26.31 12.40 21.35
CA LYS A 332 25.59 12.65 22.61
C LYS A 332 26.51 12.67 23.84
N ARG A 333 27.61 11.91 23.83
CA ARG A 333 28.54 11.78 24.97
C ARG A 333 29.66 12.81 24.95
N LEU A 334 30.21 13.10 23.77
CA LEU A 334 31.38 13.96 23.60
C LEU A 334 31.03 15.44 23.34
N GLY A 335 29.73 15.77 23.25
CA GLY A 335 29.26 17.14 23.12
C GLY A 335 28.67 17.43 21.75
N VAL A 336 27.67 18.32 21.75
CA VAL A 336 27.00 18.79 20.55
C VAL A 336 27.87 19.84 19.87
N PHE A 337 27.95 19.79 18.54
CA PHE A 337 28.66 20.81 17.77
C PHE A 337 28.00 22.18 17.93
N ASP A 338 28.73 23.15 18.46
CA ASP A 338 28.34 24.56 18.52
C ASP A 338 29.06 25.35 17.41
N PRO A 339 28.33 25.83 16.38
CA PRO A 339 28.90 26.61 15.29
C PRO A 339 29.59 27.89 15.77
N THR A 340 29.17 28.48 16.90
CA THR A 340 29.74 29.72 17.44
C THR A 340 31.07 29.49 18.15
N ALA A 341 31.37 28.26 18.56
CA ALA A 341 32.64 27.85 19.15
C ALA A 341 33.66 27.39 18.09
N PHE A 342 33.24 27.21 16.83
CA PHE A 342 34.09 26.80 15.72
C PHE A 342 34.68 28.02 15.00
N VAL A 343 35.57 28.72 15.69
CA VAL A 343 36.12 30.03 15.30
C VAL A 343 37.59 29.95 14.86
N GLU A 344 38.12 31.09 14.42
CA GLU A 344 39.51 31.29 14.02
C GLU A 344 40.52 30.66 15.01
N GLY A 345 41.47 29.90 14.48
CA GLY A 345 42.49 29.19 15.29
C GLY A 345 42.13 27.76 15.71
N CYS A 346 40.90 27.30 15.47
CA CYS A 346 40.52 25.90 15.68
C CYS A 346 41.22 24.95 14.69
N GLU A 347 41.48 23.71 15.14
CA GLU A 347 41.90 22.62 14.25
C GLU A 347 40.83 21.52 14.15
N LEU A 348 40.45 21.19 12.91
CA LEU A 348 39.54 20.11 12.56
C LEU A 348 40.32 18.87 12.11
N LEU A 349 40.24 17.79 12.89
CA LEU A 349 40.78 16.48 12.53
C LEU A 349 39.78 15.71 11.67
N ILE A 350 40.19 15.24 10.49
CA ILE A 350 39.31 14.43 9.61
C ILE A 350 39.71 12.95 9.64
N LEU A 351 38.89 12.14 10.30
CA LEU A 351 39.06 10.68 10.36
C LEU A 351 38.22 9.98 9.28
N GLY A 352 38.85 9.15 8.46
CA GLY A 352 38.18 8.43 7.38
C GLY A 352 38.00 9.26 6.08
N SER A 353 37.11 8.77 5.21
CA SER A 353 36.75 9.35 3.91
C SER A 353 35.47 10.16 4.00
N THR A 354 35.52 11.42 3.61
CA THR A 354 34.40 12.38 3.61
C THR A 354 33.73 12.47 2.24
N ILE A 355 32.50 12.99 2.18
CA ILE A 355 31.79 13.23 0.90
C ILE A 355 32.49 14.32 0.07
N LYS A 356 32.80 15.47 0.69
CA LYS A 356 33.67 16.51 0.08
C LYS A 356 35.13 16.05 0.12
N LYS A 357 35.91 16.30 -0.94
CA LYS A 357 37.33 15.94 -0.92
C LYS A 357 38.04 16.74 0.17
N LYS A 358 39.00 16.11 0.86
CA LYS A 358 39.79 16.78 1.91
C LYS A 358 40.50 18.03 1.39
N SER A 359 40.90 18.05 0.11
CA SER A 359 41.47 19.22 -0.56
C SER A 359 40.53 20.42 -0.57
N ASP A 360 39.25 20.17 -0.78
CA ASP A 360 38.24 21.20 -0.99
C ASP A 360 37.82 21.78 0.37
N LEU A 361 37.58 20.90 1.35
CA LEU A 361 37.38 21.29 2.75
C LEU A 361 38.54 22.13 3.29
N LYS A 362 39.78 21.73 2.97
CA LYS A 362 40.98 22.48 3.38
C LYS A 362 41.06 23.87 2.74
N LYS A 363 40.57 24.04 1.50
CA LYS A 363 40.52 25.35 0.85
C LYS A 363 39.47 26.25 1.50
N THR A 364 38.25 25.73 1.70
CA THR A 364 37.14 26.50 2.26
C THR A 364 37.39 26.90 3.71
N LEU A 365 37.81 25.96 4.55
CA LEU A 365 38.08 26.23 5.98
C LEU A 365 39.31 27.13 6.19
N LYS A 366 40.27 27.12 5.25
CA LYS A 366 41.41 28.05 5.29
C LYS A 366 40.97 29.51 5.13
N LEU A 367 39.90 29.79 4.39
CA LEU A 367 39.35 31.15 4.26
C LEU A 367 38.74 31.66 5.58
N LEU A 368 38.37 30.74 6.48
CA LEU A 368 37.85 31.02 7.82
C LEU A 368 38.93 30.89 8.91
N ASN A 369 40.22 30.79 8.53
CA ASN A 369 41.35 30.56 9.44
C ASN A 369 41.19 29.31 10.34
N ILE A 370 40.54 28.26 9.84
CA ILE A 370 40.41 26.97 10.51
C ILE A 370 41.32 25.94 9.83
N ALA A 371 42.22 25.33 10.60
CA ALA A 371 43.20 24.39 10.06
C ALA A 371 42.62 22.96 10.00
N VAL A 372 42.86 22.28 8.88
CA VAL A 372 42.47 20.86 8.70
C VAL A 372 43.70 19.97 8.88
N VAL A 373 43.66 19.10 9.88
CA VAL A 373 44.77 18.20 10.26
C VAL A 373 44.44 16.73 10.01
N SER A 374 45.48 15.93 9.78
CA SER A 374 45.38 14.47 9.54
C SER A 374 45.78 13.63 10.75
N LYS A 375 46.42 14.23 11.75
CA LYS A 375 46.81 13.63 13.04
C LYS A 375 46.44 14.60 14.16
N LYS A 376 46.10 14.05 15.33
CA LYS A 376 45.76 14.83 16.52
C LYS A 376 46.97 15.64 16.99
N THR A 377 46.75 16.91 17.34
CA THR A 377 47.72 17.82 17.97
C THR A 377 47.11 18.31 19.30
N THR A 378 47.87 19.10 20.07
CA THR A 378 47.36 19.76 21.28
C THR A 378 46.33 20.86 21.01
N LYS A 379 46.18 21.31 19.76
CA LYS A 379 45.22 22.34 19.33
C LYS A 379 43.96 21.76 18.65
N THR A 380 43.91 20.44 18.48
CA THR A 380 42.74 19.77 17.91
C THR A 380 41.55 19.88 18.86
N SER A 381 40.55 20.67 18.46
CA SER A 381 39.32 20.88 19.22
C SER A 381 38.12 20.13 18.64
N HIS A 382 38.12 19.88 17.32
CA HIS A 382 36.99 19.28 16.60
C HIS A 382 37.41 18.07 15.76
N VAL A 383 36.53 17.07 15.64
CA VAL A 383 36.77 15.87 14.82
C VAL A 383 35.59 15.59 13.89
N LEU A 384 35.89 15.43 12.60
CA LEU A 384 34.93 15.00 11.58
C LEU A 384 35.02 13.48 11.34
N LEU A 385 33.90 12.78 11.55
CA LEU A 385 33.80 11.31 11.42
C LEU A 385 33.32 10.87 10.02
N GLY A 386 34.27 10.63 9.12
CA GLY A 386 34.04 10.10 7.77
C GLY A 386 33.81 8.57 7.71
N LYS A 387 33.66 8.02 6.49
CA LYS A 387 33.53 6.55 6.27
C LYS A 387 34.89 5.86 6.44
N ASN A 388 34.90 4.55 6.72
CA ASN A 388 36.14 3.74 6.76
C ASN A 388 37.23 4.28 7.71
N ILE A 389 36.86 4.62 8.94
CA ILE A 389 37.82 5.06 9.97
C ILE A 389 38.74 3.88 10.31
N LYS A 390 40.05 4.09 10.19
CA LYS A 390 41.07 3.07 10.47
C LYS A 390 41.63 3.13 11.89
N ASN A 391 41.54 4.30 12.54
CA ASN A 391 42.05 4.53 13.88
C ASN A 391 41.04 5.39 14.65
N THR A 392 40.47 4.80 15.70
CA THR A 392 39.50 5.44 16.61
C THR A 392 40.13 5.86 17.94
N ALA A 393 41.43 5.59 18.16
CA ALA A 393 42.12 5.91 19.41
C ALA A 393 42.16 7.43 19.71
N ALA A 394 42.02 8.27 18.68
CA ALA A 394 41.94 9.71 18.86
C ALA A 394 40.60 10.18 19.48
N LEU A 395 39.55 9.34 19.47
CA LEU A 395 38.17 9.69 19.85
C LEU A 395 37.80 9.27 21.29
N THR A 396 38.72 8.64 22.02
CA THR A 396 38.50 8.27 23.43
C THR A 396 38.71 9.44 24.40
N ASP A 397 39.06 10.62 23.88
CA ASP A 397 39.28 11.83 24.65
C ASP A 397 37.99 12.65 24.77
N ASN A 398 37.59 12.97 26.00
CA ASN A 398 36.37 13.73 26.30
C ASN A 398 36.47 15.22 25.95
N GLN A 399 37.63 15.73 25.51
CA GLN A 399 37.83 17.14 25.14
C GLN A 399 37.53 17.45 23.65
N LEU A 400 37.15 16.46 22.85
CA LEU A 400 36.95 16.64 21.40
C LEU A 400 35.47 16.74 21.04
N VAL A 401 35.10 17.79 20.31
CA VAL A 401 33.74 17.97 19.77
C VAL A 401 33.60 17.20 18.46
N ILE A 402 32.62 16.31 18.36
CA ILE A 402 32.33 15.60 17.11
C ILE A 402 31.48 16.50 16.21
N VAL A 403 31.97 16.69 14.99
CA VAL A 403 31.25 17.38 13.92
C VAL A 403 30.78 16.35 12.91
N THR A 404 29.48 16.31 12.63
CA THR A 404 28.95 15.49 11.53
C THR A 404 29.18 16.21 10.19
N GLU A 405 29.21 15.45 9.09
CA GLU A 405 29.31 16.06 7.75
C GLU A 405 28.13 16.98 7.42
N THR A 406 26.97 16.79 8.06
CA THR A 406 25.80 17.65 7.89
C THR A 406 25.99 19.00 8.59
N GLU A 407 26.40 18.97 9.85
CA GLU A 407 26.66 20.16 10.66
C GLU A 407 27.77 21.04 10.08
N LEU A 408 28.87 20.43 9.64
CA LEU A 408 29.98 21.17 9.03
C LEU A 408 29.53 21.90 7.76
N ASN A 409 28.68 21.28 6.95
CA ASN A 409 28.20 21.93 5.73
C ASN A 409 27.24 23.07 6.03
N HIS A 410 26.34 22.92 7.01
CA HIS A 410 25.46 24.01 7.43
C HIS A 410 26.27 25.24 7.90
N PHE A 411 27.33 25.02 8.68
CA PHE A 411 28.26 26.07 9.08
C PHE A 411 28.92 26.76 7.88
N LEU A 412 29.44 25.99 6.93
CA LEU A 412 30.08 26.54 5.72
C LEU A 412 29.11 27.33 4.84
N ASP A 413 27.84 26.89 4.75
CA ASP A 413 26.80 27.57 3.97
C ASP A 413 26.36 28.90 4.62
N ALA A 414 26.45 29.00 5.94
CA ALA A 414 26.19 30.24 6.69
C ALA A 414 27.35 31.26 6.59
N ALA A 415 28.57 30.78 6.34
CA ALA A 415 29.77 31.60 6.26
C ALA A 415 30.10 32.10 4.83
N ALA A 416 29.29 31.78 3.81
CA ALA A 416 29.52 32.22 2.43
C ALA A 416 29.11 33.69 2.20
N PRO A 417 29.88 34.50 1.44
CA PRO A 417 29.57 35.91 1.20
C PRO A 417 28.29 36.11 0.36
N ALA A 418 27.61 37.24 0.56
CA ALA A 418 26.38 37.63 -0.14
C ALA A 418 26.62 37.85 -1.65
N TYR A 419 25.63 37.48 -2.47
CA TYR A 419 25.71 37.38 -3.93
C TYR A 419 25.87 38.74 -4.63
N LEU A 420 26.70 38.78 -5.69
CA LEU A 420 26.85 39.92 -6.61
C LEU A 420 25.75 39.88 -7.67
N LEU A 421 24.53 40.27 -7.30
CA LEU A 421 23.52 40.71 -8.26
C LEU A 421 23.11 42.12 -7.85
N GLU A 422 23.59 43.12 -8.59
CA GLU A 422 23.09 44.50 -8.48
C GLU A 422 21.58 44.51 -8.75
N GLU A 423 20.85 45.39 -8.06
CA GLU A 423 19.38 45.40 -7.90
C GLU A 423 18.55 45.41 -9.21
N GLU A 424 19.16 45.56 -10.39
CA GLU A 424 18.46 45.70 -11.67
C GLU A 424 18.20 44.39 -12.44
N ILE A 425 18.97 43.31 -12.24
CA ILE A 425 18.65 41.99 -12.83
C ILE A 425 18.09 41.08 -11.74
N GLY A 426 16.78 41.20 -11.50
CA GLY A 426 16.07 40.35 -10.55
C GLY A 426 16.31 38.86 -10.86
N THR A 427 16.42 38.05 -9.81
CA THR A 427 16.52 36.58 -9.86
C THR A 427 15.47 35.95 -10.77
N GLU A 428 14.30 36.58 -10.88
CA GLU A 428 13.19 36.21 -11.78
C GLU A 428 13.57 36.22 -13.27
N HIS A 429 14.40 37.16 -13.72
CA HIS A 429 14.81 37.23 -15.13
C HIS A 429 15.71 36.05 -15.51
N ILE A 430 16.71 35.77 -14.68
CA ILE A 430 17.63 34.63 -14.86
C ILE A 430 16.84 33.32 -14.80
N GLN A 431 15.87 33.23 -13.89
CA GLN A 431 14.99 32.08 -13.76
C GLN A 431 14.17 31.84 -15.03
N ASN A 432 13.57 32.89 -15.60
CA ASN A 432 12.82 32.78 -16.84
C ASN A 432 13.71 32.33 -17.99
N MET A 433 14.94 32.84 -18.09
CA MET A 433 15.93 32.40 -19.08
C MET A 433 16.32 30.92 -18.92
N LEU A 434 16.46 30.43 -17.68
CA LEU A 434 16.75 29.02 -17.41
C LEU A 434 15.58 28.09 -17.75
N LEU A 435 14.34 28.58 -17.73
CA LEU A 435 13.13 27.78 -17.94
C LEU A 435 12.58 27.86 -19.37
N THR A 436 13.25 28.57 -20.29
CA THR A 436 12.81 28.63 -21.69
C THR A 436 13.07 27.31 -22.44
N LEU A 437 12.41 27.16 -23.58
CA LEU A 437 12.68 26.09 -24.56
C LEU A 437 13.92 26.37 -25.42
N ARG A 438 14.54 27.55 -25.29
CA ARG A 438 15.66 27.98 -26.13
C ARG A 438 16.98 27.76 -25.38
N ASP A 439 17.77 26.80 -25.86
CA ASP A 439 19.07 26.47 -25.26
C ASP A 439 20.04 27.67 -25.16
N GLU A 440 19.93 28.65 -26.06
CA GLU A 440 20.75 29.86 -26.07
C GLU A 440 20.52 30.72 -24.81
N ASP A 441 19.26 30.93 -24.42
CA ASP A 441 18.91 31.70 -23.22
C ASP A 441 19.42 30.99 -21.96
N VAL A 442 19.25 29.67 -21.90
CA VAL A 442 19.70 28.84 -20.79
C VAL A 442 21.22 28.93 -20.63
N LEU A 443 21.99 28.89 -21.72
CA LEU A 443 23.44 28.99 -21.68
C LEU A 443 23.92 30.38 -21.22
N VAL A 444 23.25 31.46 -21.62
CA VAL A 444 23.56 32.82 -21.16
C VAL A 444 23.31 32.92 -19.65
N ALA A 445 22.16 32.42 -19.17
CA ALA A 445 21.84 32.41 -17.75
C ALA A 445 22.86 31.62 -16.91
N LEU A 446 23.36 30.49 -17.43
CA LEU A 446 24.39 29.69 -16.75
C LEU A 446 25.75 30.41 -16.66
N GLU A 447 26.12 31.21 -17.66
CA GLU A 447 27.37 31.98 -17.63
C GLU A 447 27.28 33.19 -16.68
N LEU A 448 26.10 33.82 -16.60
CA LEU A 448 25.82 34.86 -15.61
C LEU A 448 25.92 34.31 -14.18
N LEU A 449 25.31 33.16 -13.89
CA LEU A 449 25.38 32.50 -12.57
C LEU A 449 26.77 31.99 -12.21
N LYS A 450 27.57 31.61 -13.22
CA LYS A 450 28.97 31.21 -13.00
C LYS A 450 29.85 32.40 -12.60
N SER A 451 29.52 33.60 -13.06
CA SER A 451 30.32 34.81 -12.81
C SER A 451 29.85 35.61 -11.60
N GLY A 452 28.53 35.68 -11.36
CA GLY A 452 27.91 36.43 -10.24
C GLY A 452 27.57 35.60 -9.00
N GLY A 453 27.78 34.27 -9.05
CA GLY A 453 27.36 33.34 -8.01
C GLY A 453 25.93 32.85 -8.22
N VAL A 454 25.52 31.86 -7.39
CA VAL A 454 24.26 31.17 -7.60
C VAL A 454 23.30 31.40 -6.43
N PRO A 455 22.29 32.27 -6.58
CA PRO A 455 21.27 32.54 -5.56
C PRO A 455 20.58 31.26 -5.08
N LYS A 456 20.22 31.21 -3.79
CA LYS A 456 19.60 30.02 -3.17
C LYS A 456 18.25 29.69 -3.83
N GLU A 457 17.53 30.72 -4.27
CA GLU A 457 16.24 30.63 -4.96
C GLU A 457 16.35 29.85 -6.28
N LEU A 458 17.48 29.99 -6.99
CA LEU A 458 17.71 29.38 -8.31
C LEU A 458 18.28 27.95 -8.25
N MET A 459 18.61 27.42 -7.05
CA MET A 459 19.09 26.04 -6.87
C MET A 459 18.11 25.02 -7.45
N THR A 460 16.83 25.28 -7.23
CA THR A 460 15.68 24.57 -7.77
C THR A 460 15.73 24.48 -9.28
N THR A 461 15.77 25.65 -9.91
CA THR A 461 15.74 25.83 -11.35
C THR A 461 16.93 25.15 -11.99
N LEU A 462 18.13 25.30 -11.42
CA LEU A 462 19.34 24.63 -11.92
C LEU A 462 19.28 23.11 -11.81
N PHE A 463 18.75 22.58 -10.71
CA PHE A 463 18.55 21.13 -10.56
C PHE A 463 17.62 20.60 -11.65
N PHE A 464 16.57 21.35 -11.98
CA PHE A 464 15.64 20.98 -13.05
C PHE A 464 16.28 21.06 -14.43
N VAL A 465 16.93 22.17 -14.76
CA VAL A 465 17.66 22.31 -16.04
C VAL A 465 18.67 21.17 -16.20
N HIS A 466 19.36 20.76 -15.13
CA HIS A 466 20.27 19.61 -15.16
C HIS A 466 19.58 18.28 -15.49
N LYS A 467 18.39 18.03 -14.95
CA LYS A 467 17.67 16.76 -15.11
C LYS A 467 16.87 16.68 -16.40
N PHE A 468 16.33 17.80 -16.87
CA PHE A 468 15.38 17.83 -18.00
C PHE A 468 16.01 18.27 -19.33
N SER A 469 17.13 19.00 -19.31
CA SER A 469 17.77 19.41 -20.56
C SER A 469 18.22 18.21 -21.40
N SER A 470 17.89 18.25 -22.69
CA SER A 470 18.38 17.33 -23.72
C SER A 470 19.87 17.55 -24.03
N THR A 471 20.36 18.77 -23.78
CA THR A 471 21.63 19.29 -24.27
C THR A 471 22.80 19.04 -23.32
N THR A 472 23.78 18.29 -23.80
CA THR A 472 24.94 17.83 -23.01
C THR A 472 25.77 18.99 -22.44
N LYS A 473 25.87 20.12 -23.16
CA LYS A 473 26.58 21.32 -22.72
C LYS A 473 25.91 21.96 -21.48
N ILE A 474 24.59 22.11 -21.52
CA ILE A 474 23.76 22.64 -20.42
C ILE A 474 23.83 21.71 -19.21
N VAL A 475 23.68 20.39 -19.42
CA VAL A 475 23.79 19.37 -18.35
C VAL A 475 25.15 19.40 -17.67
N ARG A 476 26.24 19.61 -18.44
CA ARG A 476 27.61 19.71 -17.90
C ARG A 476 27.81 20.97 -17.06
N GLN A 477 27.37 22.14 -17.55
CA GLN A 477 27.54 23.41 -16.84
C GLN A 477 26.68 23.47 -15.57
N THR A 478 25.41 23.07 -15.63
CA THR A 478 24.54 22.95 -14.45
C THR A 478 25.08 22.00 -13.40
N LYS A 479 25.63 20.83 -13.81
CA LYS A 479 26.25 19.88 -12.89
C LYS A 479 27.40 20.51 -12.11
N ASN A 480 28.23 21.32 -12.77
CA ASN A 480 29.35 21.98 -12.12
C ASN A 480 28.85 23.00 -11.09
N LEU A 481 27.87 23.84 -11.46
CA LEU A 481 27.27 24.81 -10.55
C LEU A 481 26.61 24.14 -9.34
N LEU A 482 25.86 23.06 -9.56
CA LEU A 482 25.24 22.30 -8.47
C LEU A 482 26.28 21.60 -7.59
N THR A 483 27.36 21.05 -8.15
CA THR A 483 28.42 20.39 -7.37
C THR A 483 29.12 21.35 -6.42
N LEU A 484 29.21 22.62 -6.78
CA LEU A 484 29.86 23.66 -5.99
C LEU A 484 28.94 24.28 -4.93
N ASN A 485 27.64 24.37 -5.20
CA ASN A 485 26.71 25.18 -4.41
C ASN A 485 25.55 24.42 -3.75
N ALA A 486 25.30 23.16 -4.13
CA ALA A 486 24.16 22.40 -3.61
C ALA A 486 24.46 21.69 -2.28
N SER A 487 23.41 21.46 -1.48
CA SER A 487 23.49 20.67 -0.25
C SER A 487 23.89 19.21 -0.52
N ASN A 488 24.48 18.56 0.49
CA ASN A 488 24.86 17.14 0.44
C ASN A 488 23.72 16.24 -0.05
N LYS A 489 22.51 16.50 0.44
CA LYS A 489 21.33 15.69 0.12
C LYS A 489 20.88 15.90 -1.33
N LEU A 490 20.94 17.13 -1.84
CA LEU A 490 20.67 17.42 -3.25
C LEU A 490 21.72 16.78 -4.19
N LEU A 491 22.99 16.72 -3.75
CA LEU A 491 24.07 16.03 -4.48
C LEU A 491 23.92 14.50 -4.49
N GLU A 492 23.41 13.89 -3.42
CA GLU A 492 23.05 12.47 -3.44
C GLU A 492 21.88 12.19 -4.38
N LYS A 493 20.89 13.09 -4.38
CA LYS A 493 19.72 13.05 -5.29
C LYS A 493 20.14 13.26 -6.75
N LEU A 494 21.18 14.06 -7.03
CA LEU A 494 21.77 14.18 -8.37
C LEU A 494 22.33 12.85 -8.91
N LYS A 495 22.95 12.03 -8.05
CA LYS A 495 23.51 10.71 -8.40
C LYS A 495 22.45 9.65 -8.70
N SER A 496 21.19 9.90 -8.33
CA SER A 496 20.09 9.01 -8.68
C SER A 496 19.93 8.96 -10.21
N ARG A 497 19.94 7.73 -10.75
CA ARG A 497 19.60 7.46 -12.16
C ARG A 497 18.10 7.55 -12.35
N ILE A 498 17.53 8.72 -12.10
CA ILE A 498 16.17 8.99 -12.52
C ILE A 498 16.26 9.57 -13.93
N HIS A 499 15.88 8.78 -14.91
CA HIS A 499 15.70 9.23 -16.29
C HIS A 499 14.23 9.60 -16.46
N PHE A 500 13.93 10.90 -16.40
CA PHE A 500 12.59 11.42 -16.63
C PHE A 500 12.22 11.50 -18.13
N ARG A 501 13.12 11.10 -19.04
CA ARG A 501 12.90 11.18 -20.51
C ARG A 501 11.94 10.12 -21.08
N GLN A 502 11.47 9.15 -20.29
CA GLN A 502 10.52 8.12 -20.72
C GLN A 502 9.25 8.16 -19.85
N PHE A 503 8.36 9.10 -20.13
CA PHE A 503 7.05 9.22 -19.46
C PHE A 503 5.95 8.32 -20.05
N GLU A 504 6.30 7.26 -20.79
CA GLU A 504 5.30 6.39 -21.42
C GLU A 504 4.95 5.11 -20.63
N LEU A 505 5.50 4.85 -19.43
CA LEU A 505 5.28 3.53 -18.78
C LEU A 505 4.88 3.59 -17.29
N GLY A 506 3.56 3.54 -17.06
CA GLY A 506 2.92 2.85 -15.93
C GLY A 506 2.54 3.66 -14.69
N TYR A 507 1.25 3.57 -14.31
CA TYR A 507 0.61 4.17 -13.12
C TYR A 507 1.37 3.99 -11.77
N PHE A 508 2.14 2.92 -11.60
CA PHE A 508 2.84 2.64 -10.33
C PHE A 508 4.17 3.38 -10.16
N LYS A 509 4.87 3.75 -11.24
CA LYS A 509 6.18 4.40 -11.14
C LYS A 509 6.08 5.89 -10.79
N ALA A 510 4.99 6.56 -11.16
CA ALA A 510 4.76 7.98 -10.90
C ALA A 510 4.69 8.35 -9.40
N TRP A 511 4.25 7.43 -8.54
CA TRP A 511 4.07 7.69 -7.10
C TRP A 511 5.41 7.87 -6.35
N HIS A 512 6.40 7.02 -6.65
CA HIS A 512 7.73 7.13 -6.06
C HIS A 512 8.45 8.42 -6.47
N TYR A 513 8.09 9.01 -7.61
CA TYR A 513 8.65 10.29 -8.05
C TYR A 513 7.99 11.48 -7.37
N ILE A 514 6.67 11.43 -7.13
CA ILE A 514 5.95 12.46 -6.37
C ILE A 514 6.48 12.53 -4.94
N ASP A 515 6.67 11.38 -4.27
CA ASP A 515 7.29 11.33 -2.95
C ASP A 515 8.74 11.82 -3.00
N TYR A 516 9.50 11.46 -4.04
CA TYR A 516 10.86 11.93 -4.23
C TYR A 516 10.95 13.46 -4.48
N ILE A 517 9.97 14.05 -5.16
CA ILE A 517 9.86 15.49 -5.41
C ILE A 517 9.41 16.20 -4.14
N ASN A 518 8.41 15.67 -3.42
CA ASN A 518 7.97 16.19 -2.13
C ASN A 518 9.11 16.18 -1.10
N ASP A 519 9.89 15.09 -1.06
CA ASP A 519 11.12 14.98 -0.26
C ASP A 519 12.17 16.04 -0.63
N ILE A 520 12.29 16.39 -1.92
CA ILE A 520 13.21 17.44 -2.37
C ILE A 520 12.66 18.82 -1.96
N CYS A 521 11.38 19.09 -2.25
CA CYS A 521 10.67 20.35 -1.96
C CYS A 521 10.43 20.63 -0.48
N ALA A 522 10.57 19.64 0.40
CA ALA A 522 10.41 19.83 1.84
C ALA A 522 11.68 20.37 2.54
N GLU A 523 12.85 20.33 1.90
CA GLU A 523 14.13 20.56 2.59
C GLU A 523 14.94 21.77 2.17
N THR A 524 14.69 22.27 0.96
CA THR A 524 15.06 23.63 0.57
C THR A 524 13.77 24.38 0.30
N ALA A 525 13.72 25.69 0.53
CA ALA A 525 12.64 26.55 0.06
C ALA A 525 12.61 26.57 -1.49
N LEU A 526 12.32 25.41 -2.08
CA LEU A 526 12.04 25.18 -3.48
C LEU A 526 10.64 25.70 -3.71
N ASN A 527 10.51 26.70 -4.58
CA ASN A 527 9.21 27.19 -4.96
C ASN A 527 8.47 26.08 -5.75
N LYS A 528 7.54 25.39 -5.07
CA LYS A 528 6.73 24.31 -5.65
C LYS A 528 5.99 24.77 -6.91
N MET A 529 5.68 26.06 -7.04
CA MET A 529 5.02 26.62 -8.23
C MET A 529 5.91 26.61 -9.47
N GLU A 530 7.23 26.73 -9.34
CA GLU A 530 8.16 26.73 -10.48
C GLU A 530 8.27 25.35 -11.12
N PHE A 531 8.33 24.32 -10.28
CA PHE A 531 8.27 22.93 -10.73
C PHE A 531 6.98 22.64 -11.49
N LEU A 532 5.85 23.08 -10.93
CA LEU A 532 4.53 22.93 -11.51
C LEU A 532 4.40 23.66 -12.86
N ARG A 533 4.94 24.88 -12.99
CA ARG A 533 5.02 25.61 -14.26
C ARG A 533 5.87 24.86 -15.30
N HIS A 534 7.00 24.29 -14.90
CA HIS A 534 7.84 23.51 -15.82
C HIS A 534 7.16 22.20 -16.26
N CYS A 535 6.54 21.45 -15.34
CA CYS A 535 5.77 20.25 -15.70
C CYS A 535 4.62 20.55 -16.67
N ALA A 536 3.96 21.72 -16.55
CA ALA A 536 2.88 22.14 -17.45
C ALA A 536 3.33 22.37 -18.90
N VAL A 537 4.59 22.76 -19.13
CA VAL A 537 5.12 22.98 -20.49
C VAL A 537 5.35 21.66 -21.23
N TYR A 538 5.76 20.60 -20.51
CA TYR A 538 6.28 19.38 -21.11
C TYR A 538 5.41 18.13 -20.95
N HIS A 539 4.45 18.06 -20.01
CA HIS A 539 3.78 16.80 -19.66
C HIS A 539 2.30 16.90 -19.29
N ASP A 540 1.55 15.82 -19.58
CA ASP A 540 0.07 15.77 -19.57
C ASP A 540 -0.47 14.64 -18.66
N THR A 541 0.04 14.50 -17.42
CA THR A 541 -0.27 13.33 -16.56
C THR A 541 -1.09 13.67 -15.30
N TYR A 542 -2.14 12.87 -15.06
CA TYR A 542 -3.18 13.05 -14.03
C TYR A 542 -2.70 13.43 -12.62
N ARG A 543 -1.63 12.82 -12.12
CA ARG A 543 -1.19 13.06 -10.73
C ARG A 543 -0.48 14.39 -10.52
N TYR A 544 0.03 15.02 -11.58
CA TYR A 544 0.58 16.39 -11.50
C TYR A 544 -0.54 17.42 -11.41
N ASN A 545 -1.70 17.14 -12.02
CA ASN A 545 -2.88 17.98 -11.92
C ASN A 545 -3.33 18.11 -10.45
N THR A 546 -3.40 17.02 -9.69
CA THR A 546 -3.80 17.07 -8.28
C THR A 546 -2.88 17.95 -7.42
N MET A 547 -1.56 17.84 -7.60
CA MET A 547 -0.59 18.70 -6.90
C MET A 547 -0.64 20.16 -7.36
N TYR A 548 -0.86 20.40 -8.64
CA TYR A 548 -1.03 21.75 -9.20
C TYR A 548 -2.22 22.46 -8.52
N LEU A 549 -3.34 21.77 -8.43
CA LEU A 549 -4.60 22.32 -7.94
C LEU A 549 -4.63 22.59 -6.45
N MET A 550 -4.05 21.70 -5.64
CA MET A 550 -3.95 21.92 -4.19
C MET A 550 -3.17 23.20 -3.84
N ASN A 551 -2.22 23.61 -4.69
CA ASN A 551 -1.41 24.80 -4.46
C ASN A 551 -1.98 26.06 -5.12
N VAL A 552 -2.61 25.96 -6.30
CA VAL A 552 -3.28 27.10 -6.95
C VAL A 552 -4.40 27.64 -6.08
N VAL A 553 -5.17 26.78 -5.40
CA VAL A 553 -6.27 27.19 -4.49
C VAL A 553 -5.78 28.09 -3.33
N LEU A 554 -4.47 28.11 -3.04
CA LEU A 554 -3.88 28.94 -1.99
C LEU A 554 -3.49 30.36 -2.47
N LEU A 555 -3.62 30.67 -3.76
CA LEU A 555 -3.24 31.97 -4.36
C LEU A 555 -4.39 33.00 -4.37
N PRO A 556 -4.13 34.29 -4.60
CA PRO A 556 -5.17 35.29 -4.86
C PRO A 556 -5.98 35.01 -6.14
N GLU A 557 -7.25 35.42 -6.19
CA GLU A 557 -8.22 35.04 -7.23
C GLU A 557 -7.77 35.39 -8.67
N GLU A 558 -7.06 36.51 -8.84
CA GLU A 558 -6.57 36.97 -10.15
C GLU A 558 -5.39 36.13 -10.66
N GLU A 559 -4.50 35.70 -9.77
CA GLU A 559 -3.39 34.79 -10.09
C GLU A 559 -3.89 33.38 -10.35
N GLN A 560 -4.86 32.90 -9.55
CA GLN A 560 -5.55 31.64 -9.79
C GLN A 560 -6.13 31.59 -11.20
N ARG A 561 -6.81 32.66 -11.61
CA ARG A 561 -7.42 32.79 -12.94
C ARG A 561 -6.37 32.72 -14.04
N THR A 562 -5.28 33.46 -13.90
CA THR A 562 -4.21 33.55 -14.92
C THR A 562 -3.51 32.20 -15.10
N LEU A 563 -3.14 31.55 -13.98
CA LEU A 563 -2.48 30.24 -14.00
C LEU A 563 -3.39 29.13 -14.53
N ALA A 564 -4.67 29.12 -14.12
CA ALA A 564 -5.65 28.17 -14.64
C ALA A 564 -5.87 28.37 -16.16
N LEU A 565 -5.92 29.62 -16.63
CA LEU A 565 -6.06 29.94 -18.06
C LEU A 565 -4.88 29.37 -18.86
N ASP A 566 -3.65 29.62 -18.42
CA ASP A 566 -2.45 29.11 -19.10
C ASP A 566 -2.35 27.57 -19.11
N PHE A 567 -2.78 26.92 -18.03
CA PHE A 567 -2.77 25.47 -17.94
C PHE A 567 -3.83 24.81 -18.85
N TRP A 568 -5.05 25.35 -18.89
CA TRP A 568 -6.17 24.71 -19.59
C TRP A 568 -6.36 25.18 -21.04
N LYS A 569 -5.74 26.28 -21.47
CA LYS A 569 -5.80 26.81 -22.85
C LYS A 569 -5.65 25.73 -23.94
N ARG A 570 -4.72 24.77 -23.76
CA ARG A 570 -4.51 23.67 -24.74
C ARG A 570 -5.66 22.66 -24.77
N ARG A 571 -6.28 22.35 -23.63
CA ARG A 571 -7.38 21.36 -23.54
C ARG A 571 -8.72 21.95 -23.96
N ILE A 572 -8.96 23.23 -23.66
CA ILE A 572 -10.14 23.98 -24.10
C ILE A 572 -10.21 24.03 -25.63
N ASN A 573 -9.06 24.20 -26.31
CA ASN A 573 -9.01 24.19 -27.78
C ASN A 573 -9.33 22.83 -28.43
N ASN A 574 -9.32 21.73 -27.66
CA ASN A 574 -9.58 20.37 -28.14
C ASN A 574 -10.98 19.84 -27.76
N ASN A 575 -11.87 20.67 -27.18
CA ASN A 575 -13.28 20.37 -26.88
C ASN A 575 -13.59 19.17 -25.95
N GLU A 576 -12.61 18.63 -25.21
CA GLU A 576 -12.83 17.55 -24.24
C GLU A 576 -12.27 17.96 -22.88
N ILE A 577 -13.17 18.27 -21.92
CA ILE A 577 -12.79 18.48 -20.52
C ILE A 577 -13.22 17.27 -19.71
N GLU A 578 -12.25 16.42 -19.39
CA GLU A 578 -12.40 15.37 -18.40
C GLU A 578 -12.00 15.90 -17.03
N LEU A 579 -12.98 15.98 -16.11
CA LEU A 579 -12.74 16.37 -14.74
C LEU A 579 -12.52 15.12 -13.89
N GLN A 580 -11.55 15.13 -12.97
CA GLN A 580 -11.23 13.99 -12.11
C GLN A 580 -10.93 14.40 -10.65
N GLY A 581 -11.77 13.93 -9.72
CA GLY A 581 -11.52 13.74 -8.29
C GLY A 581 -10.71 14.84 -7.58
N GLY A 582 -11.40 15.90 -7.12
CA GLY A 582 -10.79 17.00 -6.34
C GLY A 582 -10.80 18.37 -7.02
N GLU A 583 -11.36 18.45 -8.23
CA GLU A 583 -11.39 19.66 -9.07
C GLU A 583 -12.57 20.60 -8.77
N SER A 584 -13.23 20.47 -7.61
CA SER A 584 -14.43 21.25 -7.27
C SER A 584 -14.20 22.76 -7.28
N GLY A 585 -13.01 23.22 -6.89
CA GLY A 585 -12.63 24.64 -6.99
C GLY A 585 -12.47 25.13 -8.43
N ILE A 586 -12.12 24.25 -9.37
CA ILE A 586 -11.96 24.59 -10.80
C ILE A 586 -13.30 24.83 -11.47
N LEU A 587 -14.32 24.03 -11.14
CA LEU A 587 -15.67 24.16 -11.69
C LEU A 587 -16.21 25.58 -11.51
N THR A 588 -16.00 26.17 -10.33
CA THR A 588 -16.31 27.57 -10.02
C THR A 588 -15.63 28.59 -10.93
N HIS A 589 -14.42 28.31 -11.41
CA HIS A 589 -13.69 29.18 -12.34
C HIS A 589 -14.06 28.92 -13.80
N LEU A 590 -14.26 27.65 -14.20
CA LEU A 590 -14.78 27.28 -15.52
C LEU A 590 -16.16 27.90 -15.77
N PHE A 591 -17.02 28.03 -14.75
CA PHE A 591 -18.30 28.75 -14.85
C PHE A 591 -18.13 30.21 -15.30
N LYS A 592 -17.05 30.88 -14.88
CA LYS A 592 -16.77 32.29 -15.23
C LYS A 592 -16.15 32.48 -16.62
N MET A 593 -15.83 31.40 -17.34
CA MET A 593 -15.01 31.44 -18.56
C MET A 593 -15.81 31.31 -19.88
N ASP A 594 -17.13 31.13 -19.82
CA ASP A 594 -18.05 31.06 -20.98
C ASP A 594 -17.61 30.12 -22.13
N ALA A 595 -16.79 29.11 -21.79
CA ALA A 595 -16.19 28.18 -22.75
C ALA A 595 -17.18 27.06 -23.11
N VAL A 596 -17.31 26.78 -24.41
CA VAL A 596 -18.13 25.69 -24.96
C VAL A 596 -17.47 24.36 -24.59
N ASN A 597 -18.03 23.57 -23.67
CA ASN A 597 -17.34 22.37 -23.17
C ASN A 597 -18.28 21.18 -22.99
N VAL A 598 -17.80 20.01 -23.43
CA VAL A 598 -18.29 18.68 -23.05
C VAL A 598 -17.77 18.37 -21.64
N LEU A 599 -18.65 17.97 -20.72
CA LEU A 599 -18.29 17.58 -19.35
C LEU A 599 -18.16 16.04 -19.28
N ILE A 600 -16.98 15.49 -18.96
CA ILE A 600 -16.80 14.06 -18.68
C ILE A 600 -16.48 13.87 -17.18
N GLY A 601 -17.32 13.11 -16.46
CA GLY A 601 -17.31 12.98 -15.00
C GLY A 601 -16.67 11.69 -14.45
N VAL A 602 -15.51 11.88 -13.79
CA VAL A 602 -14.92 11.37 -12.52
C VAL A 602 -15.25 9.99 -11.88
N ASP A 603 -14.17 9.27 -11.53
CA ASP A 603 -14.09 8.17 -10.55
C ASP A 603 -13.84 8.67 -9.08
N TYR A 604 -14.66 8.21 -8.11
CA TYR A 604 -14.57 8.32 -6.63
C TYR A 604 -14.85 9.64 -5.82
N SER A 605 -15.97 9.55 -5.07
CA SER A 605 -16.37 10.03 -3.73
C SER A 605 -17.65 10.87 -3.76
N THR A 606 -18.66 10.38 -3.03
CA THR A 606 -20.08 10.81 -3.02
C THR A 606 -20.32 12.28 -2.61
N THR A 607 -19.28 13.01 -2.27
CA THR A 607 -19.33 14.36 -1.68
C THR A 607 -19.23 15.49 -2.70
N ILE A 608 -18.74 15.23 -3.92
CA ILE A 608 -18.39 16.31 -4.89
C ILE A 608 -19.62 16.83 -5.67
N LEU A 609 -20.58 15.98 -6.01
CA LEU A 609 -21.79 16.40 -6.75
C LEU A 609 -22.86 17.04 -5.85
N GLY A 610 -22.79 16.83 -4.54
CA GLY A 610 -23.80 17.31 -3.58
C GLY A 610 -23.64 18.76 -3.14
N ASN A 611 -22.62 19.49 -3.60
CA ASN A 611 -22.25 20.79 -3.02
C ASN A 611 -21.78 21.82 -4.05
N GLN A 612 -22.49 21.95 -5.18
CA GLN A 612 -22.29 23.05 -6.12
C GLN A 612 -23.64 23.59 -6.58
N ASP A 613 -24.03 24.76 -6.09
CA ASP A 613 -25.08 25.59 -6.70
C ASP A 613 -24.39 26.43 -7.81
N GLY A 614 -24.86 26.40 -9.06
CA GLY A 614 -24.37 27.24 -10.14
C GLY A 614 -24.16 26.57 -11.51
N ILE A 615 -24.34 25.24 -11.64
CA ILE A 615 -24.17 24.55 -12.93
C ILE A 615 -25.17 25.04 -13.98
N SER A 616 -26.35 25.48 -13.53
CA SER A 616 -27.39 26.11 -14.35
C SER A 616 -26.91 27.33 -15.13
N GLN A 617 -25.80 27.97 -14.74
CA GLN A 617 -25.22 29.11 -15.45
C GLN A 617 -24.49 28.71 -16.75
N MET A 618 -24.24 27.42 -16.98
CA MET A 618 -23.53 26.91 -18.17
C MET A 618 -24.43 26.89 -19.42
N LYS A 619 -24.73 28.07 -19.98
CA LYS A 619 -25.64 28.22 -21.13
C LYS A 619 -25.15 27.56 -22.43
N ARG A 620 -23.89 27.14 -22.54
CA ARG A 620 -23.31 26.50 -23.75
C ARG A 620 -23.11 24.99 -23.61
N LEU A 621 -23.59 24.38 -22.52
CA LEU A 621 -23.39 22.96 -22.25
C LEU A 621 -24.41 22.11 -23.01
N HIS A 622 -23.97 21.45 -24.09
CA HIS A 622 -24.82 20.59 -24.93
C HIS A 622 -24.67 19.08 -24.63
N ARG A 623 -23.56 18.65 -24.03
CA ARG A 623 -23.29 17.23 -23.74
C ARG A 623 -22.62 17.02 -22.39
N VAL A 624 -23.14 16.05 -21.64
CA VAL A 624 -22.61 15.61 -20.34
C VAL A 624 -22.40 14.10 -20.36
N VAL A 625 -21.25 13.64 -19.88
CA VAL A 625 -20.91 12.24 -19.67
C VAL A 625 -20.60 12.05 -18.19
N LEU A 626 -21.27 11.13 -17.52
CA LEU A 626 -21.05 10.78 -16.13
C LEU A 626 -20.62 9.30 -16.07
N ASN A 627 -19.48 8.98 -15.44
CA ASN A 627 -18.99 7.62 -15.31
C ASN A 627 -18.60 7.31 -13.86
N TYR A 628 -19.14 6.25 -13.25
CA TYR A 628 -18.96 6.03 -11.81
C TYR A 628 -18.97 4.55 -11.41
N TYR A 629 -17.95 4.06 -10.70
CA TYR A 629 -17.90 2.65 -10.26
C TYR A 629 -18.30 2.48 -8.78
N THR A 630 -19.53 2.86 -8.40
CA THR A 630 -20.02 2.76 -7.00
C THR A 630 -21.33 1.99 -6.87
N THR A 631 -21.55 1.36 -5.70
CA THR A 631 -22.85 0.77 -5.32
C THR A 631 -23.77 1.75 -4.59
N LYS A 632 -23.30 2.96 -4.27
CA LYS A 632 -24.09 4.00 -3.59
C LYS A 632 -24.89 4.82 -4.59
N LYS A 633 -26.10 5.26 -4.18
CA LYS A 633 -26.90 6.19 -4.98
C LYS A 633 -26.25 7.57 -5.01
N ILE A 634 -26.21 8.20 -6.18
CA ILE A 634 -25.63 9.51 -6.45
C ILE A 634 -26.74 10.58 -6.41
N GLN A 635 -26.44 11.71 -5.78
CA GLN A 635 -27.23 12.94 -5.83
C GLN A 635 -26.64 13.89 -6.86
N LEU A 636 -27.48 14.41 -7.76
CA LEU A 636 -27.10 15.49 -8.66
C LEU A 636 -27.22 16.86 -7.93
N PRO A 637 -26.49 17.89 -8.40
CA PRO A 637 -26.70 19.26 -7.93
C PRO A 637 -28.16 19.69 -8.04
N LYS A 638 -28.63 20.51 -7.09
CA LYS A 638 -30.04 20.94 -7.03
C LYS A 638 -30.49 21.70 -8.27
N ASP A 639 -29.60 22.47 -8.88
CA ASP A 639 -29.86 23.27 -10.08
C ASP A 639 -29.50 22.55 -11.40
N PHE A 640 -29.13 21.26 -11.35
CA PHE A 640 -28.82 20.46 -12.56
C PHE A 640 -30.00 20.41 -13.54
N GLY A 641 -31.22 20.35 -13.01
CA GLY A 641 -32.45 20.36 -13.83
C GLY A 641 -32.72 21.66 -14.58
N ALA A 642 -31.98 22.74 -14.28
CA ALA A 642 -32.13 24.04 -14.93
C ALA A 642 -31.17 24.24 -16.12
N LEU A 643 -30.48 23.19 -16.59
CA LEU A 643 -29.63 23.26 -17.79
C LEU A 643 -30.48 23.36 -19.06
N GLU A 644 -30.59 24.57 -19.61
CA GLU A 644 -31.49 24.88 -20.72
C GLU A 644 -31.07 24.28 -22.07
N ASN A 645 -29.77 24.04 -22.32
CA ASN A 645 -29.25 23.62 -23.63
C ASN A 645 -28.64 22.22 -23.64
N LEU A 646 -28.79 21.46 -22.55
CA LEU A 646 -28.24 20.10 -22.46
C LEU A 646 -29.05 19.14 -23.35
N GLU A 647 -28.43 18.67 -24.44
CA GLU A 647 -29.07 17.79 -25.43
C GLU A 647 -28.69 16.32 -25.26
N THR A 648 -27.47 16.04 -24.81
CA THR A 648 -26.93 14.66 -24.71
C THR A 648 -26.42 14.35 -23.30
N LEU A 649 -26.86 13.22 -22.74
CA LEU A 649 -26.45 12.71 -21.43
C LEU A 649 -25.99 11.25 -21.53
N GLU A 650 -24.74 10.97 -21.18
CA GLU A 650 -24.23 9.61 -21.05
C GLU A 650 -24.02 9.23 -19.59
N LEU A 651 -24.54 8.08 -19.19
CA LEU A 651 -24.56 7.57 -17.84
C LEU A 651 -23.86 6.21 -17.81
N LYS A 652 -22.65 6.14 -17.25
CA LYS A 652 -21.83 4.93 -17.23
C LYS A 652 -21.69 4.43 -15.80
N ASN A 653 -22.21 3.25 -15.51
CA ASN A 653 -22.13 2.57 -14.20
C ASN A 653 -22.81 3.31 -13.02
N ILE A 654 -23.76 4.22 -13.30
CA ILE A 654 -24.38 5.09 -12.29
C ILE A 654 -25.62 4.46 -11.66
N LEU A 655 -25.89 4.83 -10.40
CA LEU A 655 -27.15 4.63 -9.69
C LEU A 655 -27.59 5.96 -9.08
N PHE A 656 -28.73 6.54 -9.48
CA PHE A 656 -29.27 7.76 -8.88
C PHE A 656 -30.20 7.47 -7.69
N ASP A 657 -30.36 8.45 -6.81
CA ASP A 657 -31.48 8.49 -5.86
C ASP A 657 -32.73 9.14 -6.46
N ALA A 658 -33.81 9.24 -5.67
CA ALA A 658 -35.07 9.80 -6.15
C ALA A 658 -34.90 11.26 -6.63
N ASN A 659 -34.06 12.04 -5.95
CA ASN A 659 -33.80 13.44 -6.30
C ASN A 659 -33.03 13.56 -7.61
N GLY A 660 -32.04 12.69 -7.87
CA GLY A 660 -31.32 12.67 -9.13
C GLY A 660 -32.23 12.46 -10.35
N TRP A 661 -33.20 11.54 -10.24
CA TRP A 661 -34.18 11.33 -11.32
C TRP A 661 -35.13 12.51 -11.52
N GLU A 662 -35.57 13.17 -10.44
CA GLU A 662 -36.39 14.37 -10.54
C GLU A 662 -35.65 15.53 -11.24
N SER A 663 -34.34 15.70 -10.99
CA SER A 663 -33.53 16.69 -11.70
C SER A 663 -33.45 16.40 -13.20
N LEU A 664 -33.34 15.13 -13.62
CA LEU A 664 -33.29 14.77 -15.04
C LEU A 664 -34.62 15.03 -15.76
N LYS A 665 -35.76 14.87 -15.08
CA LYS A 665 -37.09 15.18 -15.65
C LYS A 665 -37.27 16.66 -15.99
N GLN A 666 -36.56 17.55 -15.30
CA GLN A 666 -36.66 18.99 -15.50
C GLN A 666 -35.89 19.48 -16.75
N LEU A 667 -35.00 18.66 -17.32
CA LEU A 667 -34.20 18.97 -18.50
C LEU A 667 -35.06 18.94 -19.78
N LYS A 668 -35.51 20.12 -20.22
CA LYS A 668 -36.41 20.27 -21.37
C LYS A 668 -35.77 19.98 -22.74
N SER A 669 -34.46 20.23 -22.87
CA SER A 669 -33.73 20.09 -24.14
C SER A 669 -33.04 18.74 -24.29
N LEU A 670 -33.15 17.85 -23.29
CA LEU A 670 -32.50 16.55 -23.31
C LEU A 670 -33.16 15.63 -24.34
N LYS A 671 -32.40 15.27 -25.38
CA LYS A 671 -32.86 14.41 -26.48
C LYS A 671 -32.18 13.05 -26.49
N ASN A 672 -30.92 12.99 -26.11
CA ASN A 672 -30.10 11.79 -26.27
C ASN A 672 -29.64 11.28 -24.90
N VAL A 673 -30.00 10.04 -24.56
CA VAL A 673 -29.58 9.39 -23.32
C VAL A 673 -28.88 8.08 -23.62
N SER A 674 -27.67 7.91 -23.11
CA SER A 674 -26.93 6.64 -23.12
C SER A 674 -26.76 6.12 -21.71
N TYR A 675 -27.06 4.84 -21.46
CA TYR A 675 -27.03 4.22 -20.14
C TYR A 675 -26.29 2.88 -20.17
N LYS A 676 -25.13 2.82 -19.51
CA LYS A 676 -24.31 1.60 -19.36
C LYS A 676 -24.44 1.02 -17.96
N LEU A 677 -25.01 -0.18 -17.87
CA LEU A 677 -25.34 -0.91 -16.64
C LEU A 677 -24.15 -1.66 -16.04
N ASN A 678 -24.04 -1.64 -14.71
CA ASN A 678 -23.11 -2.44 -13.92
C ASN A 678 -23.79 -3.68 -13.26
N GLY A 679 -24.98 -4.07 -13.75
CA GLY A 679 -25.82 -5.16 -13.22
C GLY A 679 -27.02 -5.47 -14.13
N ASP A 680 -27.96 -6.30 -13.65
CA ASP A 680 -28.96 -6.96 -14.51
C ASP A 680 -30.30 -6.20 -14.68
N LYS A 681 -30.57 -5.18 -13.83
CA LYS A 681 -31.86 -4.46 -13.78
C LYS A 681 -31.72 -2.99 -14.17
N LEU A 682 -32.54 -2.56 -15.14
CA LEU A 682 -32.71 -1.16 -15.49
C LEU A 682 -33.53 -0.42 -14.42
N PRO A 683 -33.17 0.82 -14.06
CA PRO A 683 -34.01 1.66 -13.20
C PRO A 683 -35.29 2.05 -13.95
N PRO A 684 -36.50 1.79 -13.40
CA PRO A 684 -37.76 2.10 -14.08
C PRO A 684 -37.94 3.60 -14.37
N GLN A 685 -37.30 4.46 -13.60
CA GLN A 685 -37.39 5.91 -13.73
C GLN A 685 -36.84 6.44 -15.06
N ILE A 686 -36.00 5.69 -15.77
CA ILE A 686 -35.49 6.11 -17.10
C ILE A 686 -36.63 6.24 -18.12
N PHE A 687 -37.69 5.43 -17.96
CA PHE A 687 -38.86 5.44 -18.84
C PHE A 687 -39.83 6.58 -18.54
N GLU A 688 -39.61 7.33 -17.45
CA GLU A 688 -40.35 8.53 -17.11
C GLU A 688 -39.80 9.78 -17.83
N LEU A 689 -38.62 9.68 -18.48
CA LEU A 689 -38.00 10.76 -19.27
C LEU A 689 -38.62 10.87 -20.67
N THR A 690 -39.91 11.23 -20.71
CA THR A 690 -40.70 11.24 -21.96
C THR A 690 -40.22 12.20 -23.05
N GLN A 691 -39.30 13.12 -22.76
CA GLN A 691 -38.74 14.08 -23.71
C GLN A 691 -37.66 13.51 -24.64
N ILE A 692 -37.11 12.32 -24.35
CA ILE A 692 -35.95 11.79 -25.09
C ILE A 692 -36.34 11.24 -26.47
N GLU A 693 -35.47 11.46 -27.44
CA GLU A 693 -35.60 10.99 -28.84
C GLU A 693 -34.68 9.80 -29.14
N ILE A 694 -33.52 9.70 -28.49
CA ILE A 694 -32.54 8.63 -28.69
C ILE A 694 -32.20 7.99 -27.35
N LEU A 695 -32.36 6.67 -27.26
CA LEU A 695 -31.99 5.88 -26.09
C LEU A 695 -30.97 4.80 -26.46
N THR A 696 -29.81 4.82 -25.83
CA THR A 696 -28.79 3.77 -25.93
C THR A 696 -28.66 3.04 -24.60
N LEU A 697 -28.80 1.72 -24.60
CA LEU A 697 -28.64 0.88 -23.41
C LEU A 697 -27.51 -0.13 -23.61
N GLU A 698 -26.56 -0.18 -22.69
CA GLU A 698 -25.40 -1.08 -22.71
C GLU A 698 -25.27 -1.86 -21.39
N GLY A 699 -24.80 -3.12 -21.42
CA GLY A 699 -24.49 -3.88 -20.20
C GLY A 699 -24.21 -5.37 -20.42
N LYS A 700 -23.98 -6.13 -19.34
CA LYS A 700 -23.60 -7.56 -19.39
C LYS A 700 -24.79 -8.53 -19.46
N LYS A 701 -25.86 -8.25 -18.72
CA LYS A 701 -27.14 -8.99 -18.74
C LYS A 701 -28.27 -7.97 -18.66
N MET A 702 -29.33 -8.14 -19.45
CA MET A 702 -30.50 -7.24 -19.37
C MET A 702 -31.80 -8.02 -19.54
N GLN A 703 -32.74 -7.75 -18.62
CA GLN A 703 -34.12 -8.17 -18.74
C GLN A 703 -34.87 -7.13 -19.57
N LEU A 704 -35.39 -7.54 -20.73
CA LEU A 704 -36.04 -6.70 -21.74
C LEU A 704 -37.55 -6.50 -21.49
N ASP A 705 -38.04 -6.88 -20.32
CA ASP A 705 -39.41 -6.58 -19.90
C ASP A 705 -39.48 -5.23 -19.19
N PHE A 706 -39.49 -4.17 -19.99
CA PHE A 706 -39.61 -2.79 -19.51
C PHE A 706 -40.67 -2.02 -20.31
N PRO A 707 -41.25 -0.94 -19.75
CA PRO A 707 -42.34 -0.20 -20.38
C PRO A 707 -41.81 0.83 -21.38
N ILE A 708 -41.14 0.37 -22.45
CA ILE A 708 -40.53 1.24 -23.48
C ILE A 708 -41.57 2.13 -24.18
N GLU A 709 -42.82 1.67 -24.26
CA GLU A 709 -43.98 2.37 -24.81
C GLU A 709 -44.30 3.70 -24.11
N GLN A 710 -43.77 3.93 -22.90
CA GLN A 710 -43.93 5.20 -22.18
C GLN A 710 -43.13 6.35 -22.84
N LEU A 711 -42.09 6.03 -23.59
CA LEU A 711 -41.25 7.01 -24.29
C LEU A 711 -41.84 7.39 -25.66
N LYS A 712 -42.91 8.19 -25.64
CA LYS A 712 -43.70 8.55 -26.83
C LYS A 712 -42.93 9.27 -27.94
N ASN A 713 -41.84 9.96 -27.59
CA ASN A 713 -40.99 10.72 -28.51
C ASN A 713 -39.78 9.94 -29.03
N LEU A 714 -39.61 8.67 -28.62
CA LEU A 714 -38.46 7.87 -28.98
C LEU A 714 -38.44 7.55 -30.48
N ARG A 715 -37.36 7.94 -31.16
CA ARG A 715 -37.10 7.71 -32.59
C ARG A 715 -36.02 6.65 -32.80
N GLU A 716 -35.03 6.59 -31.91
CA GLU A 716 -33.95 5.63 -32.01
C GLU A 716 -33.72 4.85 -30.72
N LEU A 717 -33.61 3.52 -30.84
CA LEU A 717 -33.30 2.61 -29.75
C LEU A 717 -32.07 1.77 -30.10
N HIS A 718 -31.02 1.89 -29.29
CA HIS A 718 -29.77 1.15 -29.46
C HIS A 718 -29.58 0.20 -28.26
N LEU A 719 -29.54 -1.12 -28.51
CA LEU A 719 -29.37 -2.16 -27.49
C LEU A 719 -28.05 -2.92 -27.69
N LEU A 720 -27.03 -2.55 -26.91
CA LEU A 720 -25.64 -3.00 -27.08
C LEU A 720 -25.24 -3.97 -25.94
N GLN A 721 -25.42 -5.29 -26.10
CA GLN A 721 -25.32 -6.27 -24.97
C GLN A 721 -24.90 -7.71 -25.34
N SER A 722 -24.40 -8.48 -24.36
CA SER A 722 -23.93 -9.87 -24.54
C SER A 722 -24.90 -10.99 -24.11
N GLU A 723 -25.86 -10.76 -23.19
CA GLU A 723 -26.84 -11.76 -22.74
C GLU A 723 -28.21 -11.10 -22.45
N LEU A 724 -29.28 -11.51 -23.16
CA LEU A 724 -30.59 -10.83 -23.12
C LEU A 724 -31.72 -11.81 -22.79
N THR A 725 -32.64 -11.41 -21.90
CA THR A 725 -33.80 -12.22 -21.48
C THR A 725 -35.10 -11.43 -21.65
N GLY A 726 -36.22 -12.09 -22.01
CA GLY A 726 -37.52 -11.43 -22.17
C GLY A 726 -37.75 -10.70 -23.51
N ALA A 727 -36.96 -11.02 -24.55
CA ALA A 727 -37.03 -10.35 -25.85
C ALA A 727 -38.40 -10.42 -26.54
N GLU A 728 -39.18 -11.48 -26.33
CA GLU A 728 -40.51 -11.66 -26.91
C GLU A 728 -41.50 -10.57 -26.45
N VAL A 729 -41.42 -10.17 -25.18
CA VAL A 729 -42.26 -9.10 -24.62
C VAL A 729 -41.86 -7.74 -25.17
N LEU A 730 -40.55 -7.51 -25.38
CA LEU A 730 -40.05 -6.28 -26.00
C LEU A 730 -40.57 -6.13 -27.44
N PHE A 731 -40.50 -7.19 -28.26
CA PHE A 731 -40.93 -7.10 -29.65
C PHE A 731 -42.44 -6.81 -29.78
N GLN A 732 -43.29 -7.40 -28.95
CA GLN A 732 -44.72 -7.07 -28.89
C GLN A 732 -45.01 -5.60 -28.51
N LYS A 733 -44.11 -4.96 -27.76
CA LYS A 733 -44.21 -3.55 -27.38
C LYS A 733 -43.69 -2.64 -28.49
N LEU A 734 -42.59 -3.02 -29.16
CA LEU A 734 -41.98 -2.28 -30.27
C LEU A 734 -42.93 -2.17 -31.48
N GLU A 735 -43.72 -3.20 -31.78
CA GLU A 735 -44.76 -3.16 -32.83
C GLU A 735 -45.80 -2.04 -32.63
N LYS A 736 -45.97 -1.57 -31.39
CA LYS A 736 -46.94 -0.54 -31.02
C LYS A 736 -46.35 0.87 -30.97
N MET A 737 -45.10 1.05 -31.39
CA MET A 737 -44.37 2.33 -31.38
C MET A 737 -44.20 2.90 -32.79
N PRO A 738 -45.19 3.67 -33.33
CA PRO A 738 -45.19 4.11 -34.72
C PRO A 738 -44.12 5.17 -35.06
N ASN A 739 -43.50 5.79 -34.05
CA ASN A 739 -42.50 6.86 -34.23
C ASN A 739 -41.05 6.36 -34.20
N LEU A 740 -40.84 5.06 -33.94
CA LEU A 740 -39.51 4.48 -33.81
C LEU A 740 -38.95 4.14 -35.20
N SER A 741 -37.96 4.90 -35.65
CA SER A 741 -37.38 4.80 -36.99
C SER A 741 -36.09 3.98 -37.05
N VAL A 742 -35.33 3.89 -35.95
CA VAL A 742 -34.05 3.18 -35.90
C VAL A 742 -34.02 2.25 -34.69
N ILE A 743 -33.73 0.97 -34.94
CA ILE A 743 -33.47 -0.02 -33.90
C ILE A 743 -32.15 -0.71 -34.20
N ASN A 744 -31.16 -0.51 -33.34
CA ASN A 744 -29.87 -1.16 -33.45
C ASN A 744 -29.77 -2.27 -32.39
N LEU A 745 -29.81 -3.53 -32.85
CA LEU A 745 -29.81 -4.71 -31.99
C LEU A 745 -28.43 -5.38 -32.00
N HIS A 746 -28.01 -5.92 -30.86
CA HIS A 746 -26.88 -6.84 -30.82
C HIS A 746 -27.11 -8.07 -31.72
N THR A 747 -26.02 -8.63 -32.26
CA THR A 747 -26.01 -9.69 -33.30
C THR A 747 -26.85 -10.93 -32.94
N GLU A 748 -27.00 -11.28 -31.66
CA GLU A 748 -27.85 -12.40 -31.22
C GLU A 748 -29.36 -12.08 -31.30
N LEU A 749 -29.77 -10.87 -30.94
CA LEU A 749 -31.17 -10.43 -31.09
C LEU A 749 -31.52 -10.22 -32.55
N GLU A 750 -30.58 -9.68 -33.35
CA GLU A 750 -30.80 -9.48 -34.78
C GLU A 750 -31.10 -10.81 -35.49
N LYS A 751 -30.38 -11.89 -35.13
CA LYS A 751 -30.67 -13.25 -35.60
C LYS A 751 -32.03 -13.78 -35.14
N LYS A 752 -32.46 -13.48 -33.91
CA LYS A 752 -33.77 -13.93 -33.38
C LYS A 752 -34.93 -13.12 -33.98
N TYR A 753 -34.72 -11.84 -34.25
CA TYR A 753 -35.73 -10.92 -34.78
C TYR A 753 -35.96 -11.11 -36.29
N LYS A 754 -34.89 -11.29 -37.09
CA LYS A 754 -34.98 -11.60 -38.55
C LYS A 754 -35.64 -12.95 -38.87
N VAL A 755 -35.98 -13.76 -37.89
CA VAL A 755 -36.73 -15.03 -38.05
C VAL A 755 -38.23 -14.82 -37.79
N ILE A 756 -38.63 -13.68 -37.21
CA ILE A 756 -40.01 -13.37 -36.81
C ILE A 756 -40.66 -12.33 -37.75
N THR A 757 -39.87 -11.46 -38.39
CA THR A 757 -40.26 -10.67 -39.57
C THR A 757 -39.99 -11.43 -40.85
#